data_AF-A0A9D6FR93-F1
#
_entry.id   AF-A0A9D6FR93-F1
#
_cell.length_a   1.000
_cell.length_b   1.000
_cell.length_c   1.000
_cell.angle_alpha   90.00
_cell.angle_beta   90.00
_cell.angle_gamma   90.00
#
_symmetry.space_group_name_H-M   'P 1'
#
loop_
_entity.id
_entity.type
_entity.pdbx_description
1 polymer ?
#
loop_
_entity_poly.entity_id
_entity_poly.type
_entity_poly.pdbx_seq_one_letter_code
_entity_poly.pdbx_strand_id
1 'polypeptide(L)'
;MLLRHVACVVVAVSWVQAPQEKECPHCGKKLKEGAKFCGGCGKKLEPAPKQRDEQDPPKEKPKPKGIAGVGLTAEEVNRAIDRGADFLIQKYQKRAIDGGEDLLTALALVHARAFDRDAKLQKAFLKLIREASINHLGTYGVAILAMLLDELEIDNVRLANCAKYLVENQGPKGTWGYGRAVEQLKDVKPRRRRVTVNGGEPIDEPGKPWIEIVREGGPDKGHDGDNSCTQYAVLGLRAAARKGVGIPKEVWDRCYKETLTRVDAKSGGCGYTTGRAYGSMTCAVAATLAICRHYLGGDPAKDEGVAKTVGWMARNFGVDENPVAKEWNGYYLYSLERMGMILGEEFIGDHEWYPLGAKRLVSTQAGDGSWNTKDNEKPVFSTSFALLFLTRATPSLKPEIKRGGSGTLLTVAALPGDLIEIILDASGSMDAKIQGRPKFEIAKEAVESLVNELPDGMWAALRVYGHRKRAIEEDADTDSALEIPLGPLDRDKFLAKVRSLRCRGKTPLTYSLEQCAGDLAKVPPEVPVIVLLLTDGIESTRGAKPDLAARALKKARPNLRLVVVGFDVNNKGEQTHLKAVSDAARGEFIPAPDAETLKQGLARGVRGSTSYVLYDAAGTEIGKGELGDKRTLKEGKYSIGVMFGEKEVRQEFWVNTDATTRVVVDLYAEEK
;
A
#
# COMPACT_ATOMS: atom_id res chain seq x y z
N MET A 1 -51.61 15.41 -39.02
CA MET A 1 -52.29 14.57 -40.03
C MET A 1 -51.34 14.41 -41.21
N LEU A 2 -50.58 13.31 -41.30
CA LEU A 2 -50.93 12.03 -41.96
C LEU A 2 -51.03 12.15 -43.49
N LEU A 3 -50.04 11.59 -44.23
CA LEU A 3 -50.20 10.43 -45.14
C LEU A 3 -48.97 10.15 -46.05
N ARG A 4 -48.37 8.95 -45.84
CA ARG A 4 -47.82 7.92 -46.79
C ARG A 4 -46.72 8.29 -47.82
N HIS A 5 -45.48 7.80 -47.70
CA HIS A 5 -44.91 6.47 -48.13
C HIS A 5 -44.97 6.18 -49.65
N VAL A 6 -43.80 6.01 -50.32
CA VAL A 6 -43.35 4.84 -51.13
C VAL A 6 -41.86 4.98 -51.55
N ALA A 7 -41.15 3.83 -51.45
CA ALA A 7 -39.80 3.37 -51.83
C ALA A 7 -38.98 4.07 -52.95
N CYS A 8 -37.63 4.02 -52.92
CA CYS A 8 -36.80 2.87 -53.33
C CYS A 8 -35.29 3.10 -53.12
N VAL A 9 -34.60 2.05 -52.68
CA VAL A 9 -33.14 1.87 -52.47
C VAL A 9 -32.57 1.06 -53.66
N VAL A 10 -31.24 0.83 -53.62
CA VAL A 10 -30.33 -0.08 -54.38
C VAL A 10 -29.62 0.58 -55.59
N VAL A 11 -28.31 0.43 -55.85
CA VAL A 11 -27.31 -0.61 -55.47
C VAL A 11 -25.87 -0.05 -55.51
N ALA A 12 -25.04 -0.50 -54.56
CA ALA A 12 -23.58 -0.42 -54.58
C ALA A 12 -22.98 -1.64 -55.32
N VAL A 13 -22.03 -1.43 -56.23
CA VAL A 13 -21.30 -2.53 -56.90
C VAL A 13 -20.14 -2.97 -56.01
N SER A 14 -20.21 -4.21 -55.55
CA SER A 14 -19.15 -4.93 -54.82
C SER A 14 -18.55 -6.00 -55.74
N TRP A 15 -17.22 -6.11 -55.73
CA TRP A 15 -16.50 -7.22 -56.37
C TRP A 15 -16.56 -8.43 -55.43
N VAL A 16 -17.27 -9.48 -55.84
CA VAL A 16 -17.28 -10.79 -55.17
C VAL A 16 -16.23 -11.67 -55.85
N GLN A 17 -15.18 -12.04 -55.13
CA GLN A 17 -14.34 -13.18 -55.53
C GLN A 17 -15.13 -14.48 -55.30
N ALA A 18 -15.10 -15.39 -56.28
CA ALA A 18 -15.70 -16.71 -56.17
C ALA A 18 -15.03 -17.55 -55.06
N PRO A 19 -15.80 -18.34 -54.29
CA PRO A 19 -15.24 -19.16 -53.22
C PRO A 19 -14.39 -20.31 -53.78
N GLN A 20 -13.14 -20.43 -53.30
CA GLN A 20 -12.28 -21.59 -53.59
C GLN A 20 -12.90 -22.88 -53.02
N GLU A 21 -13.05 -23.90 -53.86
CA GLU A 21 -13.50 -25.24 -53.45
C GLU A 21 -12.49 -25.86 -52.47
N LYS A 22 -12.95 -26.27 -51.28
CA LYS A 22 -12.10 -26.89 -50.25
C LYS A 22 -12.07 -28.41 -50.41
N GLU A 23 -10.88 -28.99 -50.41
CA GLU A 23 -10.66 -30.45 -50.44
C GLU A 23 -10.26 -30.99 -49.06
N CYS A 24 -10.57 -32.26 -48.80
CA CYS A 24 -10.19 -32.92 -47.56
C CYS A 24 -8.67 -33.15 -47.50
N PRO A 25 -7.95 -32.63 -46.50
CA PRO A 25 -6.49 -32.77 -46.41
C PRO A 25 -6.02 -34.21 -46.13
N HIS A 26 -6.94 -35.13 -45.85
CA HIS A 26 -6.64 -36.54 -45.60
C HIS A 26 -6.93 -37.46 -46.79
N CYS A 27 -7.80 -37.07 -47.74
CA CYS A 27 -8.20 -37.96 -48.84
C CYS A 27 -8.49 -37.25 -50.17
N GLY A 28 -8.30 -35.92 -50.25
CA GLY A 28 -8.49 -35.13 -51.47
C GLY A 28 -9.95 -34.92 -51.90
N LYS A 29 -10.94 -35.51 -51.22
CA LYS A 29 -12.34 -35.40 -51.64
C LYS A 29 -12.90 -33.99 -51.37
N LYS A 30 -13.64 -33.44 -52.33
CA LYS A 30 -14.32 -32.14 -52.21
C LYS A 30 -15.23 -32.10 -50.97
N LEU A 31 -15.12 -31.03 -50.21
CA LEU A 31 -15.88 -30.81 -48.99
C LEU A 31 -17.10 -29.92 -49.26
N LYS A 32 -18.24 -30.31 -48.69
CA LYS A 32 -19.40 -29.42 -48.63
C LYS A 32 -19.08 -28.24 -47.70
N GLU A 33 -19.57 -27.06 -48.04
CA GLU A 33 -19.39 -25.86 -47.24
C GLU A 33 -19.89 -26.09 -45.81
N GLY A 34 -19.04 -25.75 -44.81
CA GLY A 34 -19.35 -25.96 -43.39
C GLY A 34 -19.23 -27.40 -42.87
N ALA A 35 -18.74 -28.37 -43.67
CA ALA A 35 -18.58 -29.75 -43.22
C ALA A 35 -17.60 -29.89 -42.04
N LYS A 36 -18.05 -30.46 -40.93
CA LYS A 36 -17.23 -30.77 -39.73
C LYS A 36 -16.49 -32.10 -39.82
N PHE A 37 -16.91 -32.97 -40.74
CA PHE A 37 -16.33 -34.28 -41.02
C PHE A 37 -16.32 -34.52 -42.54
N CYS A 38 -15.31 -35.23 -43.03
CA CYS A 38 -15.25 -35.60 -44.45
C CYS A 38 -16.24 -36.73 -44.75
N GLY A 39 -17.19 -36.50 -45.66
CA GLY A 39 -18.13 -37.54 -46.12
C GLY A 39 -17.50 -38.65 -46.96
N GLY A 40 -16.19 -38.58 -47.25
CA GLY A 40 -15.43 -39.65 -47.90
C GLY A 40 -14.73 -40.57 -46.91
N CYS A 41 -13.89 -40.02 -46.03
CA CYS A 41 -13.03 -40.81 -45.13
C CYS A 41 -13.41 -40.74 -43.65
N GLY A 42 -14.49 -40.04 -43.28
CA GLY A 42 -14.99 -39.95 -41.91
C GLY A 42 -14.15 -39.12 -40.93
N LYS A 43 -12.94 -38.68 -41.33
CA LYS A 43 -12.07 -37.87 -40.45
C LYS A 43 -12.66 -36.50 -40.17
N LYS A 44 -12.51 -36.06 -38.92
CA LYS A 44 -12.89 -34.74 -38.44
C LYS A 44 -12.02 -33.70 -39.13
N LEU A 45 -12.67 -32.66 -39.65
CA LEU A 45 -11.98 -31.53 -40.29
C LEU A 45 -11.75 -30.51 -39.18
N GLU A 46 -10.49 -30.27 -38.83
CA GLU A 46 -10.17 -29.24 -37.84
C GLU A 46 -10.58 -27.87 -38.40
N PRO A 47 -11.28 -27.03 -37.61
CA PRO A 47 -11.52 -25.66 -38.04
C PRO A 47 -10.16 -24.98 -38.20
N ALA A 48 -9.97 -24.28 -39.33
CA ALA A 48 -8.82 -23.40 -39.48
C ALA A 48 -8.76 -22.46 -38.26
N PRO A 49 -7.56 -22.20 -37.70
CA PRO A 49 -7.42 -21.18 -36.67
C PRO A 49 -8.05 -19.91 -37.22
N LYS A 50 -8.93 -19.27 -36.42
CA LYS A 50 -9.49 -17.97 -36.80
C LYS A 50 -8.32 -17.05 -37.15
N GLN A 51 -8.16 -16.71 -38.42
CA GLN A 51 -7.38 -15.54 -38.80
C GLN A 51 -8.05 -14.37 -38.10
N ARG A 52 -7.29 -13.57 -37.34
CA ARG A 52 -7.79 -12.28 -36.88
C ARG A 52 -8.21 -11.52 -38.13
N ASP A 53 -9.44 -11.03 -38.14
CA ASP A 53 -9.82 -10.02 -39.11
C ASP A 53 -8.83 -8.86 -38.98
N GLU A 54 -8.26 -8.39 -40.09
CA GLU A 54 -7.35 -7.21 -40.15
C GLU A 54 -8.03 -5.91 -39.67
N GLN A 55 -9.27 -5.99 -39.17
CA GLN A 55 -10.09 -4.90 -38.67
C GLN A 55 -10.18 -4.83 -37.13
N ASP A 56 -9.58 -5.77 -36.39
CA ASP A 56 -9.42 -5.58 -34.94
C ASP A 56 -8.39 -4.47 -34.71
N PRO A 57 -8.76 -3.32 -34.10
CA PRO A 57 -7.81 -2.26 -33.83
C PRO A 57 -6.68 -2.80 -32.95
N PRO A 58 -5.42 -2.43 -33.19
CA PRO A 58 -4.32 -2.85 -32.33
C PRO A 58 -4.66 -2.51 -30.88
N LYS A 59 -4.55 -3.49 -29.97
CA LYS A 59 -4.86 -3.32 -28.55
C LYS A 59 -4.20 -2.03 -28.02
N GLU A 60 -5.01 -1.01 -27.70
CA GLU A 60 -4.54 0.34 -27.36
C GLU A 60 -3.40 0.30 -26.33
N LYS A 61 -2.21 0.82 -26.67
CA LYS A 61 -1.03 0.70 -25.80
C LYS A 61 -1.34 1.18 -24.38
N PRO A 62 -0.75 0.55 -23.34
CA PRO A 62 -0.95 0.99 -21.97
C PRO A 62 -0.69 2.49 -21.84
N LYS A 63 -1.53 3.19 -21.06
CA LYS A 63 -1.30 4.59 -20.67
C LYS A 63 -0.76 4.60 -19.24
N PRO A 64 0.55 4.40 -19.03
CA PRO A 64 1.12 4.47 -17.69
C PRO A 64 0.87 5.86 -17.10
N LYS A 65 0.19 5.92 -15.95
CA LYS A 65 -0.17 7.18 -15.26
C LYS A 65 0.70 7.39 -14.01
N GLY A 66 0.89 8.64 -13.59
CA GLY A 66 1.78 9.06 -12.50
C GLY A 66 3.23 9.39 -12.93
N ILE A 67 3.58 9.17 -14.21
CA ILE A 67 4.96 9.32 -14.71
C ILE A 67 5.33 10.77 -15.09
N ALA A 68 4.36 11.66 -15.20
CA ALA A 68 4.62 13.08 -15.50
C ALA A 68 5.45 13.74 -14.38
N GLY A 69 5.26 13.32 -13.11
CA GLY A 69 6.01 13.83 -11.96
C GLY A 69 7.52 13.56 -12.03
N VAL A 70 7.96 12.61 -12.84
CA VAL A 70 9.38 12.29 -13.06
C VAL A 70 9.91 12.77 -14.41
N GLY A 71 9.12 13.56 -15.15
CA GLY A 71 9.46 14.10 -16.46
C GLY A 71 9.35 13.10 -17.62
N LEU A 72 8.62 11.98 -17.42
CA LEU A 72 8.37 10.99 -18.46
C LEU A 72 6.98 11.16 -19.07
N THR A 73 6.90 10.84 -20.35
CA THR A 73 5.66 10.70 -21.13
C THR A 73 5.25 9.23 -21.28
N ALA A 74 3.97 8.99 -21.55
CA ALA A 74 3.48 7.63 -21.82
C ALA A 74 4.14 7.04 -23.07
N GLU A 75 4.42 7.89 -24.06
CA GLU A 75 5.10 7.55 -25.30
C GLU A 75 6.53 7.07 -25.06
N GLU A 76 7.28 7.70 -24.16
CA GLU A 76 8.65 7.28 -23.80
C GLU A 76 8.65 5.92 -23.11
N VAL A 77 7.76 5.71 -22.14
CA VAL A 77 7.64 4.41 -21.46
C VAL A 77 7.22 3.32 -22.43
N ASN A 78 6.22 3.57 -23.28
CA ASN A 78 5.78 2.61 -24.29
C ASN A 78 6.87 2.29 -25.33
N ARG A 79 7.67 3.29 -25.72
CA ARG A 79 8.82 3.07 -26.61
C ARG A 79 9.88 2.19 -25.94
N ALA A 80 10.14 2.38 -24.65
CA ALA A 80 11.05 1.50 -23.91
C ALA A 80 10.51 0.06 -23.84
N ILE A 81 9.22 -0.12 -23.57
CA ILE A 81 8.56 -1.44 -23.59
C ILE A 81 8.71 -2.11 -24.96
N ASP A 82 8.43 -1.38 -26.04
CA ASP A 82 8.53 -1.91 -27.40
C ASP A 82 9.96 -2.37 -27.72
N ARG A 83 10.96 -1.53 -27.44
CA ARG A 83 12.37 -1.87 -27.69
C ARG A 83 12.83 -3.08 -26.88
N GLY A 84 12.38 -3.21 -25.63
CA GLY A 84 12.67 -4.38 -24.80
C GLY A 84 12.04 -5.65 -25.34
N ALA A 85 10.79 -5.56 -25.79
CA ALA A 85 10.11 -6.69 -26.42
C ALA A 85 10.80 -7.11 -27.73
N ASP A 86 11.20 -6.14 -28.56
CA ASP A 86 11.91 -6.38 -29.82
C ASP A 86 13.27 -7.05 -29.57
N PHE A 87 14.00 -6.64 -28.54
CA PHE A 87 15.23 -7.32 -28.11
C PHE A 87 14.98 -8.80 -27.79
N LEU A 88 13.96 -9.10 -26.97
CA LEU A 88 13.62 -10.48 -26.62
C LEU A 88 13.23 -11.28 -27.87
N ILE A 89 12.37 -10.75 -28.73
CA ILE A 89 11.97 -11.39 -29.99
C ILE A 89 13.20 -11.72 -30.85
N GLN A 90 14.09 -10.76 -31.08
CA GLN A 90 15.31 -10.98 -31.86
C GLN A 90 16.23 -12.03 -31.24
N LYS A 91 16.33 -12.08 -29.91
CA LYS A 91 17.13 -13.09 -29.21
C LYS A 91 16.56 -14.49 -29.42
N TYR A 92 15.24 -14.63 -29.34
CA TYR A 92 14.54 -15.91 -29.46
C TYR A 92 14.39 -16.39 -30.91
N GLN A 93 14.53 -15.52 -31.91
CA GLN A 93 14.67 -15.95 -33.31
C GLN A 93 15.95 -16.77 -33.56
N LYS A 94 16.96 -16.63 -32.70
CA LYS A 94 18.30 -17.23 -32.86
C LYS A 94 18.59 -18.38 -31.88
N ARG A 95 17.63 -18.78 -31.04
CA ARG A 95 17.81 -19.88 -30.06
C ARG A 95 16.58 -20.78 -29.99
N ALA A 96 16.74 -21.98 -29.44
CA ALA A 96 15.62 -22.86 -29.13
C ALA A 96 14.80 -22.32 -27.94
N ILE A 97 13.52 -22.71 -27.91
CA ILE A 97 12.59 -22.50 -26.79
C ILE A 97 12.27 -23.90 -26.23
N ASP A 98 12.82 -24.23 -25.08
CA ASP A 98 12.76 -25.59 -24.51
C ASP A 98 12.82 -25.66 -22.98
N GLY A 99 12.96 -24.52 -22.27
CA GLY A 99 13.19 -24.50 -20.82
C GLY A 99 12.17 -23.71 -20.00
N GLY A 100 12.13 -23.98 -18.69
CA GLY A 100 11.29 -23.21 -17.75
C GLY A 100 11.69 -21.74 -17.64
N GLU A 101 12.95 -21.41 -17.91
CA GLU A 101 13.45 -20.03 -18.01
C GLU A 101 12.76 -19.24 -19.15
N ASP A 102 12.37 -19.91 -20.24
CA ASP A 102 11.71 -19.29 -21.39
C ASP A 102 10.28 -18.82 -21.09
N LEU A 103 9.63 -19.45 -20.10
CA LEU A 103 8.29 -19.08 -19.67
C LEU A 103 8.27 -17.66 -19.08
N LEU A 104 9.36 -17.21 -18.44
CA LEU A 104 9.45 -15.84 -17.94
C LEU A 104 9.43 -14.82 -19.09
N THR A 105 10.16 -15.11 -20.17
CA THR A 105 10.13 -14.28 -21.38
C THR A 105 8.75 -14.29 -22.03
N ALA A 106 8.10 -15.46 -22.13
CA ALA A 106 6.74 -15.53 -22.64
C ALA A 106 5.79 -14.64 -21.82
N LEU A 107 5.88 -14.69 -20.49
CA LEU A 107 5.06 -13.87 -19.59
C LEU A 107 5.30 -12.38 -19.84
N ALA A 108 6.57 -11.97 -19.91
CA ALA A 108 6.95 -10.59 -20.20
C ALA A 108 6.41 -10.10 -21.55
N LEU A 109 6.47 -10.93 -22.61
CA LEU A 109 5.95 -10.59 -23.93
C LEU A 109 4.41 -10.51 -23.96
N VAL A 110 3.71 -11.33 -23.16
CA VAL A 110 2.25 -11.25 -23.03
C VAL A 110 1.85 -9.89 -22.42
N HIS A 111 2.46 -9.51 -21.29
CA HIS A 111 2.15 -8.24 -20.63
C HIS A 111 2.60 -7.02 -21.46
N ALA A 112 3.72 -7.12 -22.19
CA ALA A 112 4.17 -6.11 -23.13
C ALA A 112 3.31 -6.01 -24.41
N ARG A 113 2.28 -6.87 -24.56
CA ARG A 113 1.45 -6.96 -25.76
C ARG A 113 2.27 -7.15 -27.03
N ALA A 114 3.28 -8.01 -26.92
CA ALA A 114 4.23 -8.33 -27.97
C ALA A 114 4.27 -9.83 -28.32
N PHE A 115 3.53 -10.65 -27.57
CA PHE A 115 3.52 -12.11 -27.72
C PHE A 115 3.07 -12.61 -29.11
N ASP A 116 2.27 -11.82 -29.84
CA ASP A 116 1.73 -12.13 -31.17
C ASP A 116 2.46 -11.38 -32.31
N ARG A 117 3.54 -10.64 -32.03
CA ARG A 117 4.30 -9.90 -33.06
C ARG A 117 5.10 -10.80 -34.00
N ASP A 118 5.49 -11.98 -33.54
CA ASP A 118 6.18 -12.99 -34.35
C ASP A 118 5.42 -14.32 -34.24
N ALA A 119 4.72 -14.71 -35.31
CA ALA A 119 3.86 -15.90 -35.34
C ALA A 119 4.64 -17.21 -35.11
N LYS A 120 5.92 -17.27 -35.53
CA LYS A 120 6.76 -18.47 -35.37
C LYS A 120 7.16 -18.62 -33.90
N LEU A 121 7.59 -17.53 -33.26
CA LEU A 121 7.89 -17.52 -31.83
C LEU A 121 6.64 -17.77 -30.99
N GLN A 122 5.52 -17.14 -31.31
CA GLN A 122 4.26 -17.37 -30.63
C GLN A 122 3.88 -18.85 -30.66
N LYS A 123 3.99 -19.50 -31.83
CA LYS A 123 3.74 -20.94 -31.96
C LYS A 123 4.69 -21.78 -31.11
N ALA A 124 5.97 -21.42 -31.04
CA ALA A 124 6.97 -22.11 -30.21
C ALA A 124 6.70 -21.95 -28.71
N PHE A 125 6.37 -20.75 -28.23
CA PHE A 125 5.98 -20.52 -26.84
C PHE A 125 4.67 -21.23 -26.48
N LEU A 126 3.65 -21.17 -27.34
CA LEU A 126 2.40 -21.90 -27.12
C LEU A 126 2.61 -23.41 -27.07
N LYS A 127 3.56 -23.93 -27.86
CA LYS A 127 3.98 -25.34 -27.77
C LYS A 127 4.58 -25.64 -26.40
N LEU A 128 5.56 -24.84 -25.95
CA LEU A 128 6.16 -24.98 -24.62
C LEU A 128 5.10 -24.91 -23.51
N ILE A 129 4.22 -23.92 -23.55
CA ILE A 129 3.15 -23.73 -22.55
C ILE A 129 2.25 -24.96 -22.47
N ARG A 130 1.88 -25.57 -23.60
CA ARG A 130 1.00 -26.75 -23.66
C ARG A 130 1.70 -28.06 -23.31
N GLU A 131 2.96 -28.22 -23.71
CA GLU A 131 3.62 -29.53 -23.74
C GLU A 131 4.72 -29.69 -22.67
N ALA A 132 5.20 -28.61 -22.05
CA ALA A 132 6.24 -28.72 -21.03
C ALA A 132 5.85 -29.70 -19.90
N SER A 133 6.78 -30.52 -19.46
CA SER A 133 6.52 -31.41 -18.32
C SER A 133 6.45 -30.57 -17.04
N ILE A 134 5.26 -30.49 -16.42
CA ILE A 134 5.07 -29.81 -15.12
C ILE A 134 6.09 -30.34 -14.08
N ASN A 135 6.39 -31.63 -14.11
CA ASN A 135 7.33 -32.26 -13.19
C ASN A 135 8.80 -31.88 -13.41
N HIS A 136 9.18 -31.35 -14.57
CA HIS A 136 10.55 -30.93 -14.88
C HIS A 136 10.76 -29.41 -14.82
N LEU A 137 9.70 -28.64 -14.64
CA LEU A 137 9.76 -27.18 -14.60
C LEU A 137 10.21 -26.61 -13.23
N GLY A 138 10.13 -27.43 -12.17
CA GLY A 138 10.35 -26.99 -10.80
C GLY A 138 9.35 -25.91 -10.35
N THR A 139 9.49 -25.45 -9.11
CA THR A 139 8.55 -24.47 -8.52
C THR A 139 8.43 -23.18 -9.34
N TYR A 140 9.53 -22.59 -9.81
CA TYR A 140 9.50 -21.38 -10.64
C TYR A 140 8.77 -21.58 -11.96
N GLY A 141 9.17 -22.59 -12.74
CA GLY A 141 8.59 -22.82 -14.05
C GLY A 141 7.11 -23.19 -13.96
N VAL A 142 6.69 -23.97 -12.96
CA VAL A 142 5.27 -24.31 -12.73
C VAL A 142 4.46 -23.08 -12.32
N ALA A 143 5.00 -22.23 -11.44
CA ALA A 143 4.34 -20.99 -11.05
C ALA A 143 4.17 -20.02 -12.23
N ILE A 144 5.21 -19.84 -13.03
CA ILE A 144 5.17 -18.97 -14.22
C ILE A 144 4.22 -19.54 -15.27
N LEU A 145 4.22 -20.86 -15.47
CA LEU A 145 3.24 -21.53 -16.31
C LEU A 145 1.80 -21.27 -15.83
N ALA A 146 1.53 -21.35 -14.52
CA ALA A 146 0.21 -21.04 -13.97
C ALA A 146 -0.20 -19.57 -14.25
N MET A 147 0.70 -18.61 -14.05
CA MET A 147 0.46 -17.20 -14.37
C MET A 147 0.18 -16.98 -15.87
N LEU A 148 0.93 -17.65 -16.75
CA LEU A 148 0.69 -17.61 -18.20
C LEU A 148 -0.66 -18.20 -18.61
N LEU A 149 -1.07 -19.32 -18.00
CA LEU A 149 -2.37 -19.96 -18.28
C LEU A 149 -3.54 -19.09 -17.80
N ASP A 150 -3.38 -18.41 -16.65
CA ASP A 150 -4.32 -17.39 -16.15
C ASP A 150 -4.47 -16.23 -17.15
N GLU A 151 -3.34 -15.62 -17.55
CA GLU A 151 -3.31 -14.43 -18.41
C GLU A 151 -3.78 -14.71 -19.85
N LEU A 152 -3.36 -15.85 -20.44
CA LEU A 152 -3.80 -16.27 -21.77
C LEU A 152 -5.21 -16.87 -21.78
N GLU A 153 -5.74 -17.18 -20.59
CA GLU A 153 -7.00 -17.87 -20.37
C GLU A 153 -7.15 -19.19 -21.15
N ILE A 154 -6.08 -19.98 -21.20
CA ILE A 154 -6.04 -21.27 -21.89
C ILE A 154 -5.86 -22.41 -20.90
N ASP A 155 -6.43 -23.57 -21.26
CA ASP A 155 -6.19 -24.86 -20.61
C ASP A 155 -6.34 -24.87 -19.06
N ASN A 156 -7.58 -24.67 -18.60
CA ASN A 156 -7.91 -24.66 -17.17
C ASN A 156 -7.54 -25.96 -16.43
N VAL A 157 -7.51 -27.11 -17.11
CA VAL A 157 -7.13 -28.39 -16.51
C VAL A 157 -5.63 -28.39 -16.20
N ARG A 158 -4.83 -27.89 -17.15
CA ARG A 158 -3.38 -27.74 -16.92
C ARG A 158 -3.08 -26.72 -15.83
N LEU A 159 -3.85 -25.64 -15.72
CA LEU A 159 -3.75 -24.69 -14.60
C LEU A 159 -4.04 -25.37 -13.26
N ALA A 160 -5.08 -26.22 -13.18
CA ALA A 160 -5.37 -27.02 -11.99
C ALA A 160 -4.25 -28.02 -11.66
N ASN A 161 -3.60 -28.58 -12.68
CA ASN A 161 -2.43 -29.44 -12.53
C ASN A 161 -1.19 -28.70 -12.01
N CYS A 162 -0.96 -27.46 -12.45
CA CYS A 162 0.05 -26.59 -11.84
C CYS A 162 -0.27 -26.34 -10.36
N ALA A 163 -1.54 -26.06 -10.02
CA ALA A 163 -1.96 -25.88 -8.63
C ALA A 163 -1.74 -27.15 -7.80
N LYS A 164 -2.13 -28.33 -8.31
CA LYS A 164 -1.86 -29.62 -7.66
C LYS A 164 -0.37 -29.80 -7.41
N TYR A 165 0.48 -29.53 -8.41
CA TYR A 165 1.92 -29.63 -8.25
C TYR A 165 2.42 -28.74 -7.11
N LEU A 166 1.98 -27.49 -7.05
CA LEU A 166 2.39 -26.56 -6.01
C LEU A 166 1.86 -27.00 -4.63
N VAL A 167 0.61 -27.44 -4.52
CA VAL A 167 0.06 -27.98 -3.26
C VAL A 167 0.90 -29.16 -2.75
N GLU A 168 1.15 -30.16 -3.59
CA GLU A 168 1.92 -31.37 -3.23
C GLU A 168 3.38 -31.09 -2.88
N ASN A 169 3.94 -30.00 -3.38
CA ASN A 169 5.34 -29.61 -3.16
C ASN A 169 5.56 -28.69 -1.96
N GLN A 170 4.51 -28.20 -1.29
CA GLN A 170 4.66 -27.44 -0.04
C GLN A 170 5.26 -28.33 1.05
N GLY A 171 6.43 -27.93 1.58
CA GLY A 171 7.11 -28.62 2.68
C GLY A 171 6.40 -28.49 4.02
N PRO A 172 6.78 -29.26 5.05
CA PRO A 172 6.07 -29.41 6.32
C PRO A 172 5.88 -28.13 7.14
N LYS A 173 6.78 -27.14 7.07
CA LYS A 173 6.60 -25.84 7.71
C LYS A 173 5.63 -24.94 6.94
N GLY A 174 5.56 -25.08 5.63
CA GLY A 174 4.60 -24.37 4.78
C GLY A 174 5.22 -23.60 3.61
N THR A 175 6.50 -23.85 3.32
CA THR A 175 7.25 -23.15 2.26
C THR A 175 7.66 -24.09 1.13
N TRP A 176 8.25 -23.55 0.08
CA TRP A 176 8.63 -24.32 -1.11
C TRP A 176 10.13 -24.25 -1.36
N GLY A 177 10.71 -25.40 -1.69
CA GLY A 177 11.99 -25.51 -2.40
C GLY A 177 11.79 -25.67 -3.91
N TYR A 178 12.71 -26.36 -4.58
CA TYR A 178 12.73 -26.53 -6.04
C TYR A 178 11.74 -27.57 -6.58
N GLY A 179 11.09 -28.33 -5.69
CA GLY A 179 10.02 -29.27 -6.01
C GLY A 179 10.52 -30.67 -6.40
N ARG A 180 9.56 -31.60 -6.46
CA ARG A 180 9.70 -33.01 -6.88
C ARG A 180 8.57 -33.35 -7.85
N ALA A 181 8.71 -34.48 -8.54
CA ALA A 181 7.66 -34.99 -9.42
C ALA A 181 6.41 -35.41 -8.62
N VAL A 182 5.24 -35.13 -9.19
CA VAL A 182 3.93 -35.45 -8.61
C VAL A 182 3.00 -36.04 -9.67
N GLU A 183 2.09 -36.90 -9.23
CA GLU A 183 1.04 -37.41 -10.11
C GLU A 183 0.07 -36.28 -10.50
N GLN A 184 -0.32 -36.23 -11.77
CA GLN A 184 -1.20 -35.19 -12.31
C GLN A 184 -2.64 -35.68 -12.33
N LEU A 185 -3.60 -34.75 -12.24
CA LEU A 185 -5.02 -35.04 -12.36
C LEU A 185 -5.33 -35.66 -13.73
N LYS A 186 -6.16 -36.71 -13.73
CA LYS A 186 -6.67 -37.40 -14.92
C LYS A 186 -8.18 -37.16 -15.04
N ASP A 187 -8.71 -37.18 -16.26
CA ASP A 187 -10.15 -37.14 -16.57
C ASP A 187 -10.96 -35.96 -15.99
N VAL A 188 -10.33 -34.81 -15.79
CA VAL A 188 -11.00 -33.59 -15.30
C VAL A 188 -11.88 -32.98 -16.40
N LYS A 189 -13.18 -32.83 -16.12
CA LYS A 189 -14.10 -32.12 -17.03
C LYS A 189 -13.98 -30.60 -16.80
N PRO A 190 -13.49 -29.82 -17.78
CA PRO A 190 -13.39 -28.37 -17.62
C PRO A 190 -14.79 -27.74 -17.50
N ARG A 191 -14.95 -26.78 -16.58
CA ARG A 191 -16.18 -25.99 -16.52
C ARG A 191 -16.25 -25.10 -17.77
N ARG A 192 -17.34 -25.24 -18.55
CA ARG A 192 -17.62 -24.33 -19.68
C ARG A 192 -17.81 -22.91 -19.14
N ARG A 193 -17.12 -21.93 -19.72
CA ARG A 193 -17.18 -20.50 -19.34
C ARG A 193 -18.66 -20.09 -19.17
N ARG A 194 -19.06 -19.62 -17.98
CA ARG A 194 -20.18 -18.68 -17.90
C ARG A 194 -19.63 -17.33 -18.35
N VAL A 195 -20.42 -16.62 -19.16
CA VAL A 195 -20.06 -15.30 -19.69
C VAL A 195 -19.80 -14.36 -18.51
N THR A 196 -18.59 -13.81 -18.43
CA THR A 196 -18.25 -12.69 -17.55
C THR A 196 -18.32 -11.39 -18.37
N VAL A 197 -18.97 -10.37 -17.81
CA VAL A 197 -18.97 -9.02 -18.37
C VAL A 197 -17.64 -8.36 -17.97
N ASN A 198 -16.88 -7.85 -18.93
CA ASN A 198 -15.66 -7.09 -18.63
C ASN A 198 -16.03 -5.84 -17.83
N GLY A 199 -15.53 -5.73 -16.59
CA GLY A 199 -15.63 -4.54 -15.74
C GLY A 199 -16.72 -4.54 -14.68
N GLY A 200 -17.39 -5.66 -14.39
CA GLY A 200 -18.31 -5.78 -13.25
C GLY A 200 -17.81 -6.80 -12.23
N GLU A 201 -17.95 -6.51 -10.93
CA GLU A 201 -17.88 -7.57 -9.91
C GLU A 201 -18.94 -8.64 -10.20
N PRO A 202 -18.64 -9.94 -10.03
CA PRO A 202 -19.66 -10.97 -10.05
C PRO A 202 -20.70 -10.65 -8.97
N ILE A 203 -21.91 -10.31 -9.42
CA ILE A 203 -23.09 -10.36 -8.56
C ILE A 203 -23.31 -11.85 -8.27
N ASP A 204 -23.47 -12.19 -7.00
CA ASP A 204 -23.70 -13.51 -6.40
C ASP A 204 -22.43 -14.18 -5.86
N GLU A 205 -22.48 -14.48 -4.55
CA GLU A 205 -21.60 -15.28 -3.66
C GLU A 205 -20.36 -15.95 -4.28
N PRO A 206 -19.19 -16.02 -3.59
CA PRO A 206 -17.99 -16.68 -4.09
C PRO A 206 -18.34 -18.06 -4.63
N GLY A 207 -18.43 -18.16 -5.96
CA GLY A 207 -18.97 -19.34 -6.59
C GLY A 207 -18.11 -20.54 -6.22
N LYS A 208 -18.74 -21.64 -5.79
CA LYS A 208 -18.03 -22.88 -5.46
C LYS A 208 -16.98 -23.16 -6.54
N PRO A 209 -15.73 -23.46 -6.14
CA PRO A 209 -14.66 -23.71 -7.09
C PRO A 209 -15.08 -24.84 -8.03
N TRP A 210 -14.64 -24.74 -9.28
CA TRP A 210 -15.03 -25.72 -10.29
C TRP A 210 -14.25 -27.02 -10.17
N ILE A 211 -13.12 -26.98 -9.46
CA ILE A 211 -12.36 -28.12 -9.00
C ILE A 211 -11.73 -27.76 -7.66
N GLU A 212 -11.78 -28.69 -6.70
CA GLU A 212 -11.04 -28.60 -5.44
C GLU A 212 -9.76 -29.43 -5.57
N ILE A 213 -8.62 -28.82 -5.29
CA ILE A 213 -7.36 -29.55 -5.21
C ILE A 213 -7.32 -30.23 -3.84
N VAL A 214 -7.25 -31.55 -3.83
CA VAL A 214 -7.04 -32.31 -2.60
C VAL A 214 -5.57 -32.73 -2.54
N ARG A 215 -4.94 -32.47 -1.40
CA ARG A 215 -3.61 -32.98 -1.09
C ARG A 215 -3.70 -34.50 -0.88
N GLU A 216 -3.03 -35.27 -1.72
CA GLU A 216 -2.96 -36.73 -1.65
C GLU A 216 -1.72 -37.20 -0.89
N GLY A 217 -0.62 -36.45 -0.96
CA GLY A 217 0.58 -36.68 -0.17
C GLY A 217 0.58 -35.89 1.15
N GLY A 218 0.89 -36.53 2.27
CA GLY A 218 1.15 -35.80 3.53
C GLY A 218 2.20 -34.69 3.34
N PRO A 219 2.16 -33.62 4.15
CA PRO A 219 3.05 -32.46 4.00
C PRO A 219 4.55 -32.83 4.08
N ASP A 220 4.89 -33.93 4.73
CA ASP A 220 6.26 -34.46 4.86
C ASP A 220 6.89 -34.89 3.54
N LYS A 221 6.09 -35.08 2.49
CA LYS A 221 6.64 -35.39 1.16
C LYS A 221 7.25 -34.14 0.50
N GLY A 222 6.79 -32.94 0.86
CA GLY A 222 7.30 -31.65 0.38
C GLY A 222 8.65 -31.28 0.96
N HIS A 223 9.26 -30.23 0.41
CA HIS A 223 10.50 -29.66 0.94
C HIS A 223 10.33 -28.17 1.17
N ASP A 224 10.55 -27.74 2.42
CA ASP A 224 10.62 -26.33 2.76
C ASP A 224 11.86 -25.71 2.13
N GLY A 225 11.77 -24.42 1.82
CA GLY A 225 12.84 -23.70 1.13
C GLY A 225 12.81 -22.21 1.40
N ASP A 226 13.26 -21.46 0.41
CA ASP A 226 13.52 -20.03 0.52
C ASP A 226 12.31 -19.15 0.16
N ASN A 227 12.43 -17.86 0.45
CA ASN A 227 11.42 -16.85 0.16
C ASN A 227 11.26 -16.59 -1.33
N SER A 228 12.26 -16.95 -2.14
CA SER A 228 12.22 -16.81 -3.60
C SER A 228 11.37 -17.90 -4.27
N CYS A 229 11.51 -19.16 -3.88
CA CYS A 229 10.64 -20.25 -4.34
C CYS A 229 9.22 -20.08 -3.78
N THR A 230 9.10 -19.72 -2.50
CA THR A 230 7.81 -19.59 -1.80
C THR A 230 6.92 -18.54 -2.44
N GLN A 231 7.43 -17.35 -2.73
CA GLN A 231 6.62 -16.30 -3.38
C GLN A 231 6.10 -16.75 -4.75
N TYR A 232 6.90 -17.48 -5.55
CA TYR A 232 6.47 -17.93 -6.86
C TYR A 232 5.40 -19.02 -6.74
N ALA A 233 5.56 -19.96 -5.83
CA ALA A 233 4.52 -20.95 -5.55
C ALA A 233 3.19 -20.26 -5.19
N VAL A 234 3.24 -19.24 -4.32
CA VAL A 234 2.06 -18.46 -3.91
C VAL A 234 1.45 -17.68 -5.07
N LEU A 235 2.26 -17.10 -5.96
CA LEU A 235 1.78 -16.45 -7.19
C LEU A 235 1.09 -17.43 -8.14
N GLY A 236 1.66 -18.63 -8.32
CA GLY A 236 1.06 -19.68 -9.16
C GLY A 236 -0.25 -20.22 -8.59
N LEU A 237 -0.32 -20.44 -7.27
CA LEU A 237 -1.56 -20.82 -6.58
C LEU A 237 -2.61 -19.72 -6.67
N ARG A 238 -2.20 -18.45 -6.55
CA ARG A 238 -3.09 -17.29 -6.73
C ARG A 238 -3.66 -17.22 -8.15
N ALA A 239 -2.83 -17.46 -9.17
CA ALA A 239 -3.28 -17.49 -10.56
C ALA A 239 -4.36 -18.56 -10.79
N ALA A 240 -4.17 -19.75 -10.21
CA ALA A 240 -5.18 -20.82 -10.25
C ALA A 240 -6.47 -20.43 -9.49
N ALA A 241 -6.34 -19.88 -8.28
CA ALA A 241 -7.47 -19.48 -7.45
C ALA A 241 -8.33 -18.38 -8.09
N ARG A 242 -7.71 -17.40 -8.78
CA ARG A 242 -8.42 -16.37 -9.58
C ARG A 242 -9.29 -16.96 -10.68
N LYS A 243 -8.93 -18.14 -11.19
CA LYS A 243 -9.71 -18.89 -12.19
C LYS A 243 -10.62 -19.95 -11.56
N GLY A 244 -10.88 -19.86 -10.25
CA GLY A 244 -11.85 -20.70 -9.54
C GLY A 244 -11.37 -22.13 -9.24
N VAL A 245 -10.06 -22.36 -9.22
CA VAL A 245 -9.46 -23.57 -8.64
C VAL A 245 -9.45 -23.44 -7.12
N GLY A 246 -10.09 -24.36 -6.43
CA GLY A 246 -10.11 -24.41 -4.97
C GLY A 246 -8.76 -24.87 -4.43
N ILE A 247 -8.10 -24.00 -3.67
CA ILE A 247 -6.83 -24.29 -3.01
C ILE A 247 -7.13 -24.54 -1.52
N PRO A 248 -6.65 -25.66 -0.94
CA PRO A 248 -6.94 -25.96 0.46
C PRO A 248 -6.50 -24.84 1.41
N LYS A 249 -7.36 -24.50 2.36
CA LYS A 249 -7.13 -23.39 3.30
C LYS A 249 -5.84 -23.57 4.10
N GLU A 250 -5.50 -24.81 4.44
CA GLU A 250 -4.28 -25.13 5.19
C GLU A 250 -3.00 -24.81 4.41
N VAL A 251 -3.03 -24.76 3.08
CA VAL A 251 -1.88 -24.37 2.26
C VAL A 251 -1.55 -22.90 2.50
N TRP A 252 -2.57 -22.04 2.47
CA TRP A 252 -2.43 -20.61 2.76
C TRP A 252 -2.04 -20.36 4.22
N ASP A 253 -2.70 -21.06 5.16
CA ASP A 253 -2.47 -20.89 6.61
C ASP A 253 -1.04 -21.27 7.01
N ARG A 254 -0.52 -22.41 6.53
CA ARG A 254 0.85 -22.85 6.82
C ARG A 254 1.88 -21.93 6.20
N CYS A 255 1.68 -21.53 4.95
CA CYS A 255 2.55 -20.56 4.29
C CYS A 255 2.59 -19.23 5.05
N TYR A 256 1.41 -18.71 5.43
CA TYR A 256 1.30 -17.48 6.19
C TYR A 256 2.07 -17.55 7.52
N LYS A 257 1.82 -18.59 8.32
CA LYS A 257 2.46 -18.78 9.64
C LYS A 257 3.97 -18.86 9.53
N GLU A 258 4.49 -19.70 8.64
CA GLU A 258 5.95 -19.84 8.45
C GLU A 258 6.56 -18.55 7.89
N THR A 259 5.92 -17.91 6.92
CA THR A 259 6.41 -16.64 6.34
C THR A 259 6.48 -15.54 7.40
N LEU A 260 5.52 -15.48 8.31
CA LEU A 260 5.50 -14.49 9.40
C LEU A 260 6.72 -14.65 10.33
N THR A 261 7.20 -15.88 10.55
CA THR A 261 8.42 -16.13 11.34
C THR A 261 9.70 -15.60 10.69
N ARG A 262 9.66 -15.33 9.37
CA ARG A 262 10.81 -14.84 8.59
C ARG A 262 10.90 -13.32 8.55
N VAL A 263 9.90 -12.62 9.07
CA VAL A 263 9.92 -11.17 9.25
C VAL A 263 10.79 -10.85 10.46
N ASP A 264 11.91 -10.17 10.25
CA ASP A 264 12.78 -9.77 11.35
C ASP A 264 12.02 -8.87 12.34
N ALA A 265 12.00 -9.26 13.62
CA ALA A 265 11.13 -8.63 14.61
C ALA A 265 11.48 -7.15 14.89
N LYS A 266 12.75 -6.75 14.69
CA LYS A 266 13.22 -5.39 14.96
C LYS A 266 13.12 -4.50 13.74
N SER A 267 13.62 -4.98 12.60
CA SER A 267 13.75 -4.20 11.39
C SER A 267 12.55 -4.33 10.45
N GLY A 268 11.84 -5.47 10.49
CA GLY A 268 10.80 -5.85 9.52
C GLY A 268 11.35 -6.39 8.20
N GLY A 269 12.67 -6.42 8.01
CA GLY A 269 13.32 -6.87 6.78
C GLY A 269 13.38 -8.40 6.68
N CYS A 270 13.49 -8.91 5.46
CA CYS A 270 13.55 -10.35 5.20
C CYS A 270 14.75 -10.72 4.32
N GLY A 271 15.41 -11.84 4.66
CA GLY A 271 16.50 -12.43 3.88
C GLY A 271 16.03 -13.53 2.94
N TYR A 272 16.98 -14.27 2.33
CA TYR A 272 16.66 -15.37 1.41
C TYR A 272 15.89 -16.51 2.10
N THR A 273 16.36 -16.92 3.28
CA THR A 273 15.65 -17.81 4.22
C THR A 273 15.50 -17.08 5.56
N THR A 274 16.38 -17.39 6.52
CA THR A 274 16.61 -16.63 7.76
C THR A 274 17.99 -16.01 7.65
N GLY A 275 18.13 -14.70 7.85
CA GLY A 275 19.43 -14.02 7.76
C GLY A 275 19.34 -12.58 7.29
N ARG A 276 20.44 -12.09 6.69
CA ARG A 276 20.58 -10.69 6.26
C ARG A 276 19.40 -10.26 5.37
N ALA A 277 18.71 -9.21 5.80
CA ALA A 277 17.58 -8.64 5.09
C ALA A 277 18.02 -7.81 3.86
N TYR A 278 17.24 -7.88 2.78
CA TYR A 278 17.44 -7.07 1.57
C TYR A 278 16.14 -6.88 0.78
N GLY A 279 16.16 -5.94 -0.17
CA GLY A 279 14.95 -5.43 -0.81
C GLY A 279 14.09 -6.47 -1.51
N SER A 280 14.68 -7.30 -2.38
CA SER A 280 13.89 -8.25 -3.19
C SER A 280 13.18 -9.31 -2.34
N MET A 281 13.82 -9.81 -1.28
CA MET A 281 13.20 -10.77 -0.37
C MET A 281 12.20 -10.13 0.58
N THR A 282 12.42 -8.88 0.99
CA THR A 282 11.43 -8.14 1.79
C THR A 282 10.15 -7.89 0.99
N CYS A 283 10.27 -7.49 -0.29
CA CYS A 283 9.12 -7.37 -1.19
C CYS A 283 8.40 -8.71 -1.40
N ALA A 284 9.17 -9.79 -1.57
CA ALA A 284 8.64 -11.15 -1.73
C ALA A 284 7.78 -11.59 -0.53
N VAL A 285 8.28 -11.35 0.68
CA VAL A 285 7.60 -11.71 1.92
C VAL A 285 6.35 -10.85 2.11
N ALA A 286 6.41 -9.54 1.86
CA ALA A 286 5.26 -8.65 1.91
C ALA A 286 4.12 -9.13 0.99
N ALA A 287 4.45 -9.42 -0.28
CA ALA A 287 3.50 -9.96 -1.25
C ALA A 287 2.92 -11.31 -0.83
N THR A 288 3.77 -12.20 -0.31
CA THR A 288 3.36 -13.54 0.16
C THR A 288 2.38 -13.45 1.32
N LEU A 289 2.69 -12.66 2.35
CA LEU A 289 1.82 -12.44 3.49
C LEU A 289 0.47 -11.86 3.06
N ALA A 290 0.48 -10.85 2.18
CA ALA A 290 -0.73 -10.22 1.69
C ALA A 290 -1.64 -11.19 0.93
N ILE A 291 -1.08 -12.00 0.02
CA ILE A 291 -1.85 -12.99 -0.73
C ILE A 291 -2.44 -14.05 0.22
N CYS A 292 -1.63 -14.63 1.10
CA CYS A 292 -2.11 -15.64 2.03
C CYS A 292 -3.18 -15.08 2.96
N ARG A 293 -2.98 -13.87 3.50
CA ARG A 293 -3.95 -13.19 4.37
C ARG A 293 -5.29 -12.99 3.67
N HIS A 294 -5.26 -12.53 2.42
CA HIS A 294 -6.45 -12.37 1.60
C HIS A 294 -7.22 -13.68 1.40
N TYR A 295 -6.55 -14.76 1.00
CA TYR A 295 -7.21 -16.07 0.79
C TYR A 295 -7.62 -16.76 2.09
N LEU A 296 -7.11 -16.32 3.25
CA LEU A 296 -7.61 -16.73 4.56
C LEU A 296 -8.83 -15.93 5.03
N GLY A 297 -9.29 -14.96 4.23
CA GLY A 297 -10.43 -14.08 4.55
C GLY A 297 -10.04 -12.88 5.42
N GLY A 298 -8.75 -12.63 5.61
CA GLY A 298 -8.24 -11.48 6.34
C GLY A 298 -7.98 -10.28 5.42
N ASP A 299 -7.97 -9.08 6.01
CA ASP A 299 -7.58 -7.85 5.32
C ASP A 299 -6.04 -7.69 5.36
N PRO A 300 -5.34 -7.72 4.20
CA PRO A 300 -3.89 -7.51 4.15
C PRO A 300 -3.44 -6.14 4.69
N ALA A 301 -4.28 -5.11 4.61
CA ALA A 301 -3.93 -3.77 5.09
C ALA A 301 -3.84 -3.69 6.62
N LYS A 302 -4.45 -4.66 7.34
CA LYS A 302 -4.42 -4.76 8.80
C LYS A 302 -3.41 -5.80 9.29
N ASP A 303 -2.61 -6.37 8.40
CA ASP A 303 -1.66 -7.42 8.74
C ASP A 303 -0.34 -6.82 9.25
N GLU A 304 0.06 -7.15 10.48
CA GLU A 304 1.28 -6.62 11.08
C GLU A 304 2.55 -7.02 10.34
N GLY A 305 2.60 -8.22 9.76
CA GLY A 305 3.76 -8.69 9.00
C GLY A 305 3.91 -7.93 7.69
N VAL A 306 2.78 -7.66 7.01
CA VAL A 306 2.73 -6.77 5.84
C VAL A 306 3.18 -5.35 6.24
N ALA A 307 2.64 -4.78 7.32
CA ALA A 307 3.03 -3.45 7.78
C ALA A 307 4.52 -3.34 8.11
N LYS A 308 5.11 -4.34 8.79
CA LYS A 308 6.54 -4.39 9.12
C LYS A 308 7.43 -4.45 7.89
N THR A 309 7.09 -5.30 6.92
CA THR A 309 7.86 -5.47 5.68
C THR A 309 7.78 -4.23 4.79
N VAL A 310 6.60 -3.62 4.66
CA VAL A 310 6.42 -2.33 3.97
C VAL A 310 7.18 -1.22 4.68
N GLY A 311 7.16 -1.18 6.03
CA GLY A 311 7.93 -0.21 6.81
C GLY A 311 9.44 -0.35 6.62
N TRP A 312 9.96 -1.58 6.51
CA TRP A 312 11.37 -1.79 6.16
C TRP A 312 11.68 -1.25 4.76
N MET A 313 10.80 -1.54 3.79
CA MET A 313 10.96 -1.06 2.42
C MET A 313 10.91 0.47 2.33
N ALA A 314 10.03 1.13 3.09
CA ALA A 314 9.95 2.58 3.18
C ALA A 314 11.28 3.22 3.65
N ARG A 315 11.93 2.64 4.67
CA ARG A 315 13.22 3.14 5.20
C ARG A 315 14.42 2.87 4.31
N ASN A 316 14.37 1.82 3.49
CA ASN A 316 15.50 1.35 2.68
C ASN A 316 15.25 1.50 1.18
N PHE A 317 14.22 2.27 0.79
CA PHE A 317 13.77 2.35 -0.59
C PHE A 317 14.89 2.86 -1.52
N GLY A 318 14.98 2.25 -2.70
CA GLY A 318 15.85 2.69 -3.80
C GLY A 318 15.46 1.98 -5.08
N VAL A 319 15.80 2.55 -6.24
CA VAL A 319 15.52 1.93 -7.56
C VAL A 319 16.79 1.67 -8.38
N ASP A 320 17.92 2.25 -7.97
CA ASP A 320 19.20 2.12 -8.68
C ASP A 320 19.90 0.79 -8.42
N GLU A 321 19.70 0.24 -7.23
CA GLU A 321 20.25 -1.04 -6.76
C GLU A 321 19.24 -1.76 -5.85
N ASN A 322 19.39 -3.07 -5.69
CA ASN A 322 18.62 -3.84 -4.72
C ASN A 322 19.04 -3.44 -3.30
N PRO A 323 18.17 -2.85 -2.47
CA PRO A 323 18.55 -2.35 -1.15
C PRO A 323 19.30 -3.38 -0.32
N VAL A 324 20.46 -2.97 0.22
CA VAL A 324 21.39 -3.79 1.00
C VAL A 324 22.16 -4.85 0.20
N ALA A 325 21.52 -5.59 -0.70
CA ALA A 325 22.16 -6.65 -1.49
C ALA A 325 23.02 -6.11 -2.65
N LYS A 326 22.64 -4.98 -3.22
CA LYS A 326 23.23 -4.31 -4.40
C LYS A 326 23.17 -5.07 -5.72
N GLU A 327 23.00 -6.39 -5.68
CA GLU A 327 22.89 -7.27 -6.84
C GLU A 327 21.44 -7.67 -7.16
N TRP A 328 21.22 -8.23 -8.35
CA TRP A 328 19.92 -8.70 -8.84
C TRP A 328 18.89 -7.57 -8.96
N ASN A 329 19.32 -6.41 -9.46
CA ASN A 329 18.46 -5.24 -9.50
C ASN A 329 17.20 -5.43 -10.38
N GLY A 330 17.31 -6.14 -11.51
CA GLY A 330 16.15 -6.45 -12.36
C GLY A 330 15.10 -7.27 -11.61
N TYR A 331 15.54 -8.35 -10.96
CA TYR A 331 14.70 -9.15 -10.09
C TYR A 331 14.10 -8.35 -8.92
N TYR A 332 14.87 -7.45 -8.31
CA TYR A 332 14.39 -6.57 -7.25
C TYR A 332 13.29 -5.63 -7.73
N LEU A 333 13.49 -4.93 -8.86
CA LEU A 333 12.48 -4.03 -9.40
C LEU A 333 11.17 -4.80 -9.67
N TYR A 334 11.23 -5.99 -10.28
CA TYR A 334 10.03 -6.81 -10.45
C TYR A 334 9.42 -7.26 -9.11
N SER A 335 10.22 -7.49 -8.08
CA SER A 335 9.70 -7.78 -6.73
C SER A 335 9.02 -6.55 -6.11
N LEU A 336 9.55 -5.35 -6.32
CA LEU A 336 8.96 -4.09 -5.91
C LEU A 336 7.62 -3.83 -6.61
N GLU A 337 7.55 -4.06 -7.92
CA GLU A 337 6.29 -3.98 -8.69
C GLU A 337 5.25 -4.96 -8.16
N ARG A 338 5.64 -6.22 -7.93
CA ARG A 338 4.74 -7.24 -7.39
C ARG A 338 4.15 -6.81 -6.05
N MET A 339 5.00 -6.36 -5.13
CA MET A 339 4.56 -5.87 -3.82
C MET A 339 3.60 -4.68 -3.95
N GLY A 340 3.99 -3.64 -4.69
CA GLY A 340 3.18 -2.44 -4.88
C GLY A 340 1.81 -2.76 -5.50
N MET A 341 1.80 -3.57 -6.56
CA MET A 341 0.57 -3.97 -7.22
C MET A 341 -0.32 -4.87 -6.35
N ILE A 342 0.24 -5.90 -5.69
CA ILE A 342 -0.53 -6.81 -4.83
C ILE A 342 -1.23 -6.05 -3.70
N LEU A 343 -0.51 -5.13 -3.05
CA LEU A 343 -1.06 -4.30 -1.98
C LEU A 343 -2.01 -3.20 -2.50
N GLY A 344 -1.90 -2.89 -3.80
CA GLY A 344 -2.62 -1.77 -4.41
C GLY A 344 -2.13 -0.43 -3.88
N GLU A 345 -0.82 -0.34 -3.61
CA GLU A 345 -0.17 0.86 -3.08
C GLU A 345 0.62 1.54 -4.20
N GLU A 346 0.49 2.84 -4.33
CA GLU A 346 1.29 3.66 -5.27
C GLU A 346 2.57 4.19 -4.61
N PHE A 347 2.62 4.19 -3.28
CA PHE A 347 3.73 4.68 -2.48
C PHE A 347 4.29 3.61 -1.58
N ILE A 348 5.62 3.59 -1.44
CA ILE A 348 6.33 2.83 -0.42
C ILE A 348 7.05 3.85 0.46
N GLY A 349 6.49 4.12 1.64
CA GLY A 349 6.87 5.30 2.41
C GLY A 349 6.54 6.57 1.63
N ASP A 350 7.55 7.40 1.42
CA ASP A 350 7.39 8.71 0.78
C ASP A 350 7.69 8.64 -0.72
N HIS A 351 7.87 7.44 -1.26
CA HIS A 351 8.37 7.19 -2.61
C HIS A 351 7.30 6.61 -3.54
N GLU A 352 6.99 7.30 -4.63
CA GLU A 352 6.20 6.76 -5.73
C GLU A 352 7.01 5.71 -6.50
N TRP A 353 6.83 4.44 -6.13
CA TRP A 353 7.74 3.38 -6.57
C TRP A 353 7.76 3.20 -8.10
N TYR A 354 6.60 3.34 -8.74
CA TYR A 354 6.48 3.09 -10.18
C TYR A 354 7.10 4.20 -11.03
N PRO A 355 6.76 5.49 -10.87
CA PRO A 355 7.41 6.58 -11.61
C PRO A 355 8.93 6.57 -11.42
N LEU A 356 9.43 6.37 -10.21
CA LEU A 356 10.87 6.32 -9.93
C LEU A 356 11.54 5.15 -10.65
N GLY A 357 10.97 3.94 -10.56
CA GLY A 357 11.50 2.78 -11.28
C GLY A 357 11.37 2.90 -12.80
N ALA A 358 10.29 3.51 -13.31
CA ALA A 358 10.08 3.73 -14.74
C ALA A 358 11.12 4.73 -15.29
N LYS A 359 11.37 5.84 -14.60
CA LYS A 359 12.45 6.79 -14.93
C LYS A 359 13.79 6.09 -15.01
N ARG A 360 14.09 5.26 -14.01
CA ARG A 360 15.32 4.48 -13.94
C ARG A 360 15.45 3.53 -15.13
N LEU A 361 14.43 2.75 -15.45
CA LEU A 361 14.46 1.80 -16.56
C LEU A 361 14.55 2.51 -17.91
N VAL A 362 13.76 3.56 -18.15
CA VAL A 362 13.82 4.32 -19.41
C VAL A 362 15.20 4.93 -19.63
N SER A 363 15.81 5.50 -18.58
CA SER A 363 17.13 6.15 -18.69
C SER A 363 18.31 5.18 -18.79
N THR A 364 18.15 3.91 -18.43
CA THR A 364 19.22 2.91 -18.46
C THR A 364 19.07 1.84 -19.53
N GLN A 365 18.03 1.92 -20.37
CA GLN A 365 17.86 0.97 -21.47
C GLN A 365 19.02 1.09 -22.46
N ALA A 366 19.67 -0.03 -22.78
CA ALA A 366 20.78 -0.08 -23.72
C ALA A 366 20.32 0.25 -25.15
N GLY A 367 21.28 0.54 -26.05
CA GLY A 367 21.00 0.87 -27.46
C GLY A 367 20.26 -0.22 -28.24
N ASP A 368 20.48 -1.49 -27.88
CA ASP A 368 19.80 -2.65 -28.49
C ASP A 368 18.40 -2.93 -27.91
N GLY A 369 17.95 -2.13 -26.94
CA GLY A 369 16.66 -2.29 -26.26
C GLY A 369 16.70 -3.17 -25.02
N SER A 370 17.82 -3.84 -24.74
CA SER A 370 17.97 -4.65 -23.53
C SER A 370 18.14 -3.81 -22.27
N TRP A 371 17.88 -4.45 -21.13
CA TRP A 371 18.43 -4.03 -19.85
C TRP A 371 19.51 -5.02 -19.43
N ASN A 372 20.60 -4.48 -18.89
CA ASN A 372 21.70 -5.24 -18.34
C ASN A 372 22.01 -4.70 -16.95
N THR A 373 22.06 -5.57 -15.93
CA THR A 373 22.55 -5.17 -14.61
C THR A 373 24.06 -5.34 -14.58
N LYS A 374 24.76 -4.62 -13.70
CA LYS A 374 26.23 -4.74 -13.57
C LYS A 374 26.64 -6.03 -12.82
N ASP A 375 25.67 -6.88 -12.50
CA ASP A 375 25.74 -7.88 -11.45
C ASP A 375 25.12 -9.19 -11.98
N ASN A 376 25.94 -9.97 -12.71
CA ASN A 376 25.77 -11.36 -13.17
C ASN A 376 24.39 -11.83 -13.72
N GLU A 377 23.40 -10.95 -13.90
CA GLU A 377 22.06 -11.27 -14.39
C GLU A 377 22.09 -11.33 -15.93
N LYS A 378 21.55 -12.41 -16.51
CA LYS A 378 21.54 -12.56 -17.97
C LYS A 378 20.62 -11.46 -18.56
N PRO A 379 21.02 -10.76 -19.64
CA PRO A 379 20.21 -9.67 -20.24
C PRO A 379 18.77 -10.07 -20.61
N VAL A 380 18.52 -11.34 -20.94
CA VAL A 380 17.17 -11.86 -21.20
C VAL A 380 16.29 -11.78 -19.96
N PHE A 381 16.82 -12.07 -18.77
CA PHE A 381 16.09 -11.99 -17.51
C PHE A 381 15.89 -10.56 -17.06
N SER A 382 16.95 -9.75 -17.06
CA SER A 382 16.84 -8.33 -16.71
C SER A 382 15.84 -7.60 -17.60
N THR A 383 15.84 -7.91 -18.90
CA THR A 383 14.85 -7.35 -19.84
C THR A 383 13.44 -7.88 -19.57
N SER A 384 13.28 -9.17 -19.29
CA SER A 384 11.97 -9.73 -18.94
C SER A 384 11.40 -9.08 -17.67
N PHE A 385 12.21 -8.90 -16.62
CA PHE A 385 11.80 -8.22 -15.39
C PHE A 385 11.49 -6.74 -15.60
N ALA A 386 12.29 -6.03 -16.41
CA ALA A 386 12.02 -4.64 -16.76
C ALA A 386 10.68 -4.47 -17.49
N LEU A 387 10.36 -5.36 -18.43
CA LEU A 387 9.06 -5.36 -19.10
C LEU A 387 7.91 -5.62 -18.13
N LEU A 388 8.05 -6.60 -17.23
CA LEU A 388 7.03 -6.89 -16.21
C LEU A 388 6.82 -5.70 -15.25
N PHE A 389 7.90 -5.00 -14.89
CA PHE A 389 7.83 -3.77 -14.11
C PHE A 389 7.07 -2.66 -14.85
N LEU A 390 7.53 -2.31 -16.07
CA LEU A 390 6.99 -1.16 -16.83
C LEU A 390 5.52 -1.36 -17.20
N THR A 391 5.12 -2.61 -17.42
CA THR A 391 3.74 -2.99 -17.74
C THR A 391 2.84 -3.15 -16.52
N ARG A 392 3.38 -3.07 -15.30
CA ARG A 392 2.67 -3.41 -14.05
C ARG A 392 1.94 -4.75 -14.17
N ALA A 393 2.71 -5.77 -14.54
CA ALA A 393 2.21 -7.08 -14.93
C ALA A 393 1.36 -7.76 -13.84
N THR A 394 1.59 -7.45 -12.57
CA THR A 394 0.96 -8.15 -11.46
C THR A 394 -0.45 -7.61 -11.18
N PRO A 395 -1.50 -8.44 -11.21
CA PRO A 395 -2.84 -8.00 -10.83
C PRO A 395 -2.89 -7.59 -9.35
N SER A 396 -3.66 -6.56 -9.00
CA SER A 396 -3.88 -6.17 -7.60
C SER A 396 -4.83 -7.11 -6.85
N LEU A 397 -4.77 -7.12 -5.52
CA LEU A 397 -5.81 -7.71 -4.67
C LEU A 397 -7.02 -6.79 -4.51
N LYS A 398 -6.86 -5.48 -4.74
CA LYS A 398 -7.95 -4.49 -4.78
C LYS A 398 -8.40 -4.36 -6.25
N PRO A 399 -9.61 -4.82 -6.64
CA PRO A 399 -10.03 -4.88 -8.05
C PRO A 399 -10.11 -3.51 -8.76
N GLU A 400 -10.20 -2.42 -8.00
CA GLU A 400 -10.39 -1.07 -8.54
C GLU A 400 -9.26 -0.13 -8.10
N ILE A 401 -8.20 -0.01 -8.91
CA ILE A 401 -7.37 1.20 -8.87
C ILE A 401 -8.05 2.24 -9.76
N LYS A 402 -9.05 2.95 -9.22
CA LYS A 402 -9.70 4.08 -9.88
C LYS A 402 -8.67 5.21 -10.05
N ARG A 403 -8.65 5.85 -11.22
CA ARG A 403 -7.80 7.01 -11.56
C ARG A 403 -8.62 8.04 -12.34
N GLY A 404 -8.38 9.33 -12.14
CA GLY A 404 -9.15 10.46 -12.69
C GLY A 404 -10.30 10.98 -11.82
N GLY A 405 -10.47 10.45 -10.60
CA GLY A 405 -11.35 10.96 -9.56
C GLY A 405 -10.63 11.91 -8.60
N SER A 406 -11.11 11.98 -7.36
CA SER A 406 -10.53 12.84 -6.31
C SER A 406 -9.82 12.02 -5.25
N GLY A 407 -8.67 12.52 -4.77
CA GLY A 407 -7.96 12.00 -3.61
C GLY A 407 -8.12 12.91 -2.39
N THR A 408 -7.78 12.39 -1.22
CA THR A 408 -7.73 13.18 0.02
C THR A 408 -6.29 13.60 0.29
N LEU A 409 -6.01 14.89 0.24
CA LEU A 409 -4.81 15.45 0.87
C LEU A 409 -5.00 15.42 2.39
N LEU A 410 -4.06 14.83 3.10
CA LEU A 410 -3.88 14.98 4.54
C LEU A 410 -2.55 15.69 4.77
N THR A 411 -2.59 16.97 5.15
CA THR A 411 -1.37 17.66 5.57
C THR A 411 -1.06 17.26 7.01
N VAL A 412 0.20 17.00 7.31
CA VAL A 412 0.65 16.70 8.67
C VAL A 412 1.88 17.55 8.93
N ALA A 413 1.86 18.36 9.99
CA ALA A 413 3.10 18.95 10.47
C ALA A 413 3.99 17.81 10.94
N ALA A 414 5.23 17.73 10.43
CA ALA A 414 6.26 16.98 11.15
C ALA A 414 6.39 17.71 12.49
N LEU A 415 5.80 17.11 13.51
CA LEU A 415 6.07 17.52 14.87
C LEU A 415 7.56 17.25 15.06
N PRO A 416 8.35 18.25 15.50
CA PRO A 416 9.72 17.98 15.87
C PRO A 416 9.68 16.81 16.84
N GLY A 417 10.60 15.88 16.66
CA GLY A 417 10.72 14.76 17.59
C GLY A 417 11.18 15.29 18.93
N ASP A 418 10.28 15.85 19.74
CA ASP A 418 10.56 16.26 21.10
C ASP A 418 9.29 16.31 21.96
N LEU A 419 9.39 15.59 23.07
CA LEU A 419 8.93 15.92 24.40
C LEU A 419 7.63 16.72 24.60
N ILE A 420 6.59 16.02 25.04
CA ILE A 420 5.32 16.58 25.52
C ILE A 420 5.12 16.31 27.01
N GLU A 421 4.66 17.31 27.76
CA GLU A 421 4.08 17.12 29.09
C GLU A 421 2.60 17.52 29.06
N ILE A 422 1.72 16.57 29.39
CA ILE A 422 0.28 16.80 29.51
C ILE A 422 -0.01 17.11 30.98
N ILE A 423 -0.61 18.27 31.25
CA ILE A 423 -1.13 18.63 32.57
C ILE A 423 -2.66 18.49 32.52
N LEU A 424 -3.19 17.51 33.25
CA LEU A 424 -4.60 17.16 33.26
C LEU A 424 -5.30 17.64 34.55
N ASP A 425 -6.36 18.42 34.38
CA ASP A 425 -7.29 18.78 35.43
C ASP A 425 -8.15 17.59 35.86
N ALA A 426 -8.07 17.25 37.14
CA ALA A 426 -8.94 16.29 37.81
C ALA A 426 -9.56 16.93 39.07
N SER A 427 -9.76 18.24 39.08
CA SER A 427 -10.46 18.93 40.15
C SER A 427 -11.93 18.49 40.23
N GLY A 428 -12.60 18.81 41.34
CA GLY A 428 -13.99 18.42 41.59
C GLY A 428 -14.99 19.00 40.58
N SER A 429 -14.69 20.12 39.92
CA SER A 429 -15.54 20.69 38.85
C SER A 429 -15.64 19.75 37.65
N MET A 430 -14.61 18.94 37.40
CA MET A 430 -14.59 17.94 36.33
C MET A 430 -15.59 16.78 36.55
N ASP A 431 -16.20 16.66 37.74
CA ASP A 431 -17.30 15.70 37.98
C ASP A 431 -18.66 16.21 37.45
N ALA A 432 -18.75 17.51 37.13
CA ALA A 432 -19.93 18.08 36.50
C ALA A 432 -20.21 17.40 35.15
N LYS A 433 -21.47 17.43 34.72
CA LYS A 433 -21.90 16.77 33.49
C LYS A 433 -22.11 17.76 32.36
N ILE A 434 -21.62 17.40 31.17
CA ILE A 434 -21.99 18.02 29.90
C ILE A 434 -22.73 16.98 29.06
N GLN A 435 -23.91 17.33 28.56
CA GLN A 435 -24.78 16.42 27.80
C GLN A 435 -25.00 15.04 28.49
N GLY A 436 -25.13 15.05 29.82
CA GLY A 436 -25.39 13.85 30.63
C GLY A 436 -24.16 13.00 30.99
N ARG A 437 -22.97 13.33 30.48
CA ARG A 437 -21.71 12.61 30.74
C ARG A 437 -20.77 13.45 31.62
N PRO A 438 -20.04 12.85 32.59
CA PRO A 438 -19.05 13.58 33.39
C PRO A 438 -17.95 14.18 32.51
N LYS A 439 -17.58 15.44 32.76
CA LYS A 439 -16.51 16.16 32.04
C LYS A 439 -15.19 15.40 32.08
N PHE A 440 -14.84 14.84 33.24
CA PHE A 440 -13.60 14.11 33.43
C PHE A 440 -13.48 12.86 32.55
N GLU A 441 -14.59 12.14 32.33
CA GLU A 441 -14.60 10.98 31.43
C GLU A 441 -14.35 11.40 29.98
N ILE A 442 -14.95 12.52 29.56
CA ILE A 442 -14.73 13.10 28.22
C ILE A 442 -13.27 13.56 28.06
N ALA A 443 -12.72 14.21 29.09
CA ALA A 443 -11.33 14.65 29.12
C ALA A 443 -10.36 13.46 29.00
N LYS A 444 -10.60 12.36 29.74
CA LYS A 444 -9.83 11.13 29.61
C LYS A 444 -9.90 10.57 28.19
N GLU A 445 -11.09 10.44 27.61
CA GLU A 445 -11.26 9.95 26.23
C GLU A 445 -10.52 10.83 25.21
N ALA A 446 -10.52 12.15 25.41
CA ALA A 446 -9.83 13.08 24.52
C ALA A 446 -8.30 12.97 24.64
N VAL A 447 -7.77 12.82 25.86
CA VAL A 447 -6.34 12.53 26.10
C VAL A 447 -5.96 11.15 25.54
N GLU A 448 -6.80 10.14 25.70
CA GLU A 448 -6.58 8.80 25.12
C GLU A 448 -6.52 8.88 23.59
N SER A 449 -7.43 9.63 22.96
CA SER A 449 -7.40 9.87 21.51
C SER A 449 -6.10 10.54 21.09
N LEU A 450 -5.69 11.60 21.80
CA LEU A 450 -4.43 12.30 21.52
C LEU A 450 -3.23 11.36 21.61
N VAL A 451 -3.09 10.61 22.70
CA VAL A 451 -1.94 9.73 22.95
C VAL A 451 -1.81 8.62 21.89
N ASN A 452 -2.94 8.12 21.37
CA ASN A 452 -2.94 7.16 20.26
C ASN A 452 -2.50 7.77 18.93
N GLU A 453 -2.67 9.08 18.75
CA GLU A 453 -2.22 9.81 17.55
C GLU A 453 -0.77 10.31 17.64
N LEU A 454 -0.18 10.34 18.84
CA LEU A 454 1.21 10.78 19.02
C LEU A 454 2.19 9.84 18.27
N PRO A 455 3.28 10.36 17.66
CA PRO A 455 4.27 9.55 16.97
C PRO A 455 4.97 8.50 17.85
N ASP A 456 5.39 7.39 17.24
CA ASP A 456 6.27 6.41 17.88
C ASP A 456 7.62 7.04 18.24
N GLY A 457 8.10 6.80 19.47
CA GLY A 457 9.39 7.32 19.95
C GLY A 457 9.33 8.72 20.58
N MET A 458 8.16 9.37 20.62
CA MET A 458 7.97 10.64 21.34
C MET A 458 8.23 10.45 22.85
N TRP A 459 8.83 11.45 23.51
CA TRP A 459 8.92 11.48 24.96
C TRP A 459 7.68 12.13 25.53
N ALA A 460 7.05 11.51 26.53
CA ALA A 460 5.80 11.98 27.10
C ALA A 460 5.83 11.93 28.63
N ALA A 461 5.22 12.93 29.26
CA ALA A 461 4.96 13.00 30.69
C ALA A 461 3.48 13.30 30.95
N LEU A 462 2.97 12.83 32.09
CA LEU A 462 1.62 13.12 32.56
C LEU A 462 1.69 13.68 33.98
N ARG A 463 1.33 14.95 34.11
CA ARG A 463 1.06 15.60 35.39
C ARG A 463 -0.44 15.74 35.57
N VAL A 464 -0.92 15.47 36.77
CA VAL A 464 -2.35 15.54 37.11
C VAL A 464 -2.49 16.33 38.40
N TYR A 465 -3.50 17.19 38.47
CA TYR A 465 -3.83 17.91 39.70
C TYR A 465 -5.27 17.69 40.13
N GLY A 466 -5.51 17.82 41.44
CA GLY A 466 -6.82 17.65 42.05
C GLY A 466 -7.33 16.20 42.10
N HIS A 467 -6.53 15.19 41.73
CA HIS A 467 -6.99 13.80 41.66
C HIS A 467 -6.84 13.01 42.97
N ARG A 468 -6.05 13.48 43.95
CA ARG A 468 -5.71 12.68 45.16
C ARG A 468 -6.51 13.12 46.38
N LYS A 469 -6.64 14.44 46.57
CA LYS A 469 -7.27 15.06 47.75
C LYS A 469 -8.61 15.70 47.39
N ARG A 470 -9.58 15.62 48.31
CA ARG A 470 -10.84 16.38 48.27
C ARG A 470 -10.56 17.85 48.59
N ALA A 471 -11.41 18.74 48.09
CA ALA A 471 -11.22 20.18 48.24
C ALA A 471 -11.17 20.69 49.69
N ILE A 472 -11.68 19.93 50.66
CA ILE A 472 -11.67 20.28 52.09
C ILE A 472 -10.43 19.80 52.84
N GLU A 473 -9.61 18.95 52.22
CA GLU A 473 -8.48 18.31 52.89
C GLU A 473 -7.27 19.25 52.96
N GLU A 474 -6.46 19.08 54.00
CA GLU A 474 -5.21 19.82 54.18
C GLU A 474 -4.27 19.59 52.99
N ASP A 475 -3.59 20.65 52.54
CA ASP A 475 -2.80 20.74 51.31
C ASP A 475 -3.52 20.34 50.00
N ALA A 476 -4.85 20.43 49.93
CA ALA A 476 -5.55 20.39 48.64
C ALA A 476 -5.07 21.50 47.67
N ASP A 477 -4.51 22.60 48.19
CA ASP A 477 -3.94 23.71 47.42
C ASP A 477 -2.61 23.36 46.71
N THR A 478 -2.00 22.21 47.04
CA THR A 478 -0.76 21.71 46.42
C THR A 478 -0.94 20.30 45.86
N ASP A 479 -2.18 19.89 45.59
CA ASP A 479 -2.46 18.56 45.04
C ASP A 479 -2.13 18.48 43.53
N SER A 480 -0.84 18.31 43.21
CA SER A 480 -0.33 18.02 41.86
C SER A 480 0.70 16.90 41.91
N ALA A 481 0.65 15.96 40.96
CA ALA A 481 1.57 14.83 40.88
C ALA A 481 2.01 14.53 39.44
N LEU A 482 3.28 14.16 39.28
CA LEU A 482 3.80 13.56 38.06
C LEU A 482 3.47 12.06 38.06
N GLU A 483 2.35 11.71 37.42
CA GLU A 483 1.84 10.33 37.37
C GLU A 483 2.63 9.46 36.38
N ILE A 484 3.15 10.08 35.32
CA ILE A 484 4.06 9.45 34.36
C ILE A 484 5.26 10.37 34.22
N PRO A 485 6.44 9.94 34.73
CA PRO A 485 7.67 10.68 34.53
C PRO A 485 8.03 10.77 33.07
N LEU A 486 8.75 11.83 32.74
CA LEU A 486 9.19 12.09 31.40
C LEU A 486 10.12 11.00 30.86
N GLY A 487 9.73 10.41 29.75
CA GLY A 487 10.49 9.35 29.09
C GLY A 487 9.83 8.92 27.78
N PRO A 488 10.42 7.94 27.06
CA PRO A 488 9.82 7.38 25.85
C PRO A 488 8.38 6.92 26.09
N LEU A 489 7.48 7.26 25.16
CA LEU A 489 6.05 6.98 25.26
C LEU A 489 5.77 5.46 25.25
N ASP A 490 5.42 4.94 26.43
CA ASP A 490 4.78 3.64 26.62
C ASP A 490 3.26 3.86 26.62
N ARG A 491 2.62 3.64 25.46
CA ARG A 491 1.19 3.95 25.28
C ARG A 491 0.30 3.15 26.21
N ASP A 492 0.56 1.85 26.38
CA ASP A 492 -0.29 0.99 27.20
C ASP A 492 -0.25 1.44 28.66
N LYS A 493 0.95 1.74 29.18
CA LYS A 493 1.10 2.28 30.54
C LYS A 493 0.46 3.66 30.68
N PHE A 494 0.58 4.52 29.65
CA PHE A 494 0.00 5.85 29.67
C PHE A 494 -1.52 5.81 29.72
N LEU A 495 -2.14 5.06 28.81
CA LEU A 495 -3.59 4.90 28.75
C LEU A 495 -4.13 4.22 30.01
N ALA A 496 -3.45 3.19 30.53
CA ALA A 496 -3.85 2.54 31.78
C ALA A 496 -3.85 3.51 32.96
N LYS A 497 -2.84 4.39 33.04
CA LYS A 497 -2.78 5.41 34.08
C LYS A 497 -3.92 6.42 33.93
N VAL A 498 -4.15 6.97 32.74
CA VAL A 498 -5.26 7.93 32.48
C VAL A 498 -6.60 7.33 32.91
N ARG A 499 -6.89 6.08 32.52
CA ARG A 499 -8.13 5.37 32.89
C ARG A 499 -8.31 5.18 34.40
N SER A 500 -7.23 5.04 35.16
CA SER A 500 -7.28 4.85 36.61
C SER A 500 -7.59 6.13 37.40
N LEU A 501 -7.42 7.31 36.81
CA LEU A 501 -7.59 8.59 37.50
C LEU A 501 -9.05 8.85 37.87
N ARG A 502 -9.25 9.68 38.88
CA ARG A 502 -10.55 10.15 39.37
C ARG A 502 -10.45 11.64 39.70
N CYS A 503 -11.52 12.37 39.48
CA CYS A 503 -11.60 13.79 39.85
C CYS A 503 -12.06 13.98 41.30
N ARG A 504 -11.47 14.92 42.05
CA ARG A 504 -11.75 15.10 43.50
C ARG A 504 -11.63 16.52 44.06
N GLY A 505 -10.57 17.24 43.68
CA GLY A 505 -9.94 18.27 44.50
C GLY A 505 -10.12 19.70 44.02
N LYS A 506 -9.21 20.57 44.45
CA LYS A 506 -9.11 21.96 43.97
C LYS A 506 -8.37 22.03 42.64
N THR A 507 -8.23 23.25 42.10
CA THR A 507 -7.59 23.56 40.82
C THR A 507 -6.22 24.25 41.00
N PRO A 508 -5.18 23.61 41.59
CA PRO A 508 -3.89 24.24 41.90
C PRO A 508 -3.02 24.44 40.64
N LEU A 509 -3.48 25.31 39.74
CA LEU A 509 -2.86 25.61 38.45
C LEU A 509 -1.46 26.21 38.60
N THR A 510 -1.31 27.18 39.49
CA THR A 510 -0.04 27.86 39.78
C THR A 510 1.00 26.85 40.22
N TYR A 511 0.66 26.05 41.24
CA TYR A 511 1.55 25.01 41.76
C TYR A 511 1.88 23.97 40.69
N SER A 512 0.91 23.55 39.86
CA SER A 512 1.14 22.57 38.80
C SER A 512 2.10 23.07 37.72
N LEU A 513 1.99 24.35 37.33
CA LEU A 513 2.92 24.97 36.39
C LEU A 513 4.33 25.14 36.99
N GLU A 514 4.43 25.43 38.30
CA GLU A 514 5.71 25.47 39.01
C GLU A 514 6.36 24.08 39.09
N GLN A 515 5.57 23.03 39.35
CA GLN A 515 6.09 21.66 39.39
C GLN A 515 6.50 21.14 38.00
N CYS A 516 5.77 21.50 36.94
CA CYS A 516 6.15 21.22 35.55
C CYS A 516 7.56 21.78 35.22
N ALA A 517 7.92 22.95 35.75
CA ALA A 517 9.28 23.46 35.60
C ALA A 517 10.35 22.51 36.20
N GLY A 518 10.02 21.85 37.31
CA GLY A 518 10.86 20.84 37.96
C GLY A 518 10.95 19.53 37.16
N ASP A 519 9.85 19.10 36.56
CA ASP A 519 9.80 17.89 35.72
C ASP A 519 10.72 18.01 34.51
N LEU A 520 10.77 19.23 33.94
CA LEU A 520 11.58 19.57 32.79
C LEU A 520 13.01 20.03 33.16
N ALA A 521 13.39 20.05 34.45
CA ALA A 521 14.67 20.59 34.89
C ALA A 521 15.89 19.81 34.36
N LYS A 522 15.71 18.52 34.04
CA LYS A 522 16.76 17.66 33.45
C LYS A 522 16.84 17.77 31.93
N VAL A 523 15.87 18.41 31.30
CA VAL A 523 15.85 18.62 29.86
C VAL A 523 16.63 19.89 29.55
N PRO A 524 17.62 19.88 28.66
CA PRO A 524 18.35 21.08 28.29
C PRO A 524 17.38 22.20 27.85
N PRO A 525 17.53 23.46 28.30
CA PRO A 525 16.57 24.55 28.04
C PRO A 525 16.27 24.84 26.56
N GLU A 526 17.21 24.54 25.68
CA GLU A 526 17.15 24.70 24.23
C GLU A 526 16.28 23.64 23.53
N VAL A 527 16.04 22.49 24.16
CA VAL A 527 15.18 21.44 23.61
C VAL A 527 13.73 21.95 23.59
N PRO A 528 13.07 21.98 22.42
CA PRO A 528 11.65 22.35 22.31
C PRO A 528 10.78 21.44 23.18
N VAL A 529 9.80 22.02 23.88
CA VAL A 529 8.87 21.27 24.71
C VAL A 529 7.45 21.81 24.51
N ILE A 530 6.49 20.92 24.37
CA ILE A 530 5.06 21.26 24.41
C ILE A 530 4.53 20.94 25.81
N VAL A 531 3.99 21.94 26.49
CA VAL A 531 3.18 21.72 27.70
C VAL A 531 1.73 21.93 27.33
N LEU A 532 0.93 20.87 27.41
CA LEU A 532 -0.50 20.87 27.10
C LEU A 532 -1.30 20.82 28.39
N LEU A 533 -1.84 21.97 28.80
CA LEU A 533 -2.69 22.12 29.97
C LEU A 533 -4.16 21.99 29.56
N LEU A 534 -4.84 20.96 30.04
CA LEU A 534 -6.29 20.79 29.91
C LEU A 534 -6.96 21.14 31.24
N THR A 535 -7.90 22.08 31.24
CA THR A 535 -8.63 22.53 32.46
C THR A 535 -10.06 22.96 32.16
N ASP A 536 -10.98 22.76 33.12
CA ASP A 536 -12.37 23.24 33.03
C ASP A 536 -12.67 24.51 33.84
N GLY A 537 -11.65 25.11 34.45
CA GLY A 537 -11.84 26.26 35.32
C GLY A 537 -10.57 27.07 35.56
N ILE A 538 -10.74 28.14 36.32
CA ILE A 538 -9.62 28.94 36.83
C ILE A 538 -9.12 28.37 38.15
N GLU A 539 -7.99 28.91 38.57
CA GLU A 539 -7.35 28.64 39.85
C GLU A 539 -8.31 28.85 41.04
N SER A 540 -8.34 27.88 41.96
CA SER A 540 -9.24 27.89 43.12
C SER A 540 -8.51 27.94 44.47
N THR A 541 -7.20 28.20 44.47
CA THR A 541 -6.33 28.23 45.67
C THR A 541 -5.95 29.66 46.07
N ARG A 542 -5.63 29.90 47.35
CA ARG A 542 -5.36 31.26 47.85
C ARG A 542 -4.00 31.79 47.40
N GLY A 543 -3.95 33.05 46.96
CA GLY A 543 -2.70 33.76 46.65
C GLY A 543 -2.04 33.35 45.32
N ALA A 544 -2.74 32.55 44.53
CA ALA A 544 -2.23 31.92 43.34
C ALA A 544 -2.15 32.88 42.13
N LYS A 545 -1.13 32.67 41.28
CA LYS A 545 -0.72 33.55 40.17
C LYS A 545 -0.25 32.71 38.97
N PRO A 546 -1.16 32.03 38.26
CA PRO A 546 -0.79 31.06 37.23
C PRO A 546 -0.10 31.72 36.03
N ASP A 547 -0.39 32.98 35.74
CA ASP A 547 0.27 33.79 34.71
C ASP A 547 1.74 34.07 35.05
N LEU A 548 2.07 34.33 36.32
CA LEU A 548 3.46 34.48 36.75
C LEU A 548 4.23 33.16 36.70
N ALA A 549 3.59 32.05 37.09
CA ALA A 549 4.19 30.72 36.97
C ALA A 549 4.46 30.35 35.50
N ALA A 550 3.49 30.58 34.60
CA ALA A 550 3.66 30.37 33.16
C ALA A 550 4.79 31.24 32.57
N ARG A 551 4.90 32.51 33.00
CA ARG A 551 5.99 33.40 32.60
C ARG A 551 7.35 32.90 33.09
N ALA A 552 7.43 32.41 34.32
CA ALA A 552 8.65 31.84 34.87
C ALA A 552 9.07 30.58 34.11
N LEU A 553 8.12 29.70 33.79
CA LEU A 553 8.34 28.49 33.00
C LEU A 553 8.89 28.83 31.60
N LYS A 554 8.30 29.82 30.91
CA LYS A 554 8.81 30.30 29.61
C LYS A 554 10.18 30.94 29.71
N LYS A 555 10.47 31.66 30.80
CA LYS A 555 11.80 32.25 31.03
C LYS A 555 12.86 31.17 31.25
N ALA A 556 12.53 30.09 31.95
CA ALA A 556 13.42 28.96 32.15
C ALA A 556 13.62 28.12 30.86
N ARG A 557 12.62 28.11 29.97
CA ARG A 557 12.63 27.33 28.71
C ARG A 557 12.22 28.20 27.51
N PRO A 558 13.19 28.85 26.83
CA PRO A 558 12.90 29.74 25.71
C PRO A 558 12.10 29.09 24.57
N ASN A 559 12.31 27.79 24.31
CA ASN A 559 11.65 27.03 23.25
C ASN A 559 10.39 26.27 23.71
N LEU A 560 9.86 26.60 24.89
CA LEU A 560 8.60 26.08 25.38
C LEU A 560 7.40 26.62 24.59
N ARG A 561 6.45 25.76 24.25
CA ARG A 561 5.10 26.14 23.84
C ARG A 561 4.08 25.66 24.87
N LEU A 562 3.52 26.60 25.62
CA LEU A 562 2.40 26.33 26.54
C LEU A 562 1.09 26.43 25.76
N VAL A 563 0.30 25.37 25.76
CA VAL A 563 -1.05 25.36 25.19
C VAL A 563 -2.05 25.10 26.28
N VAL A 564 -3.01 26.01 26.44
CA VAL A 564 -4.08 25.89 27.42
C VAL A 564 -5.38 25.60 26.70
N VAL A 565 -5.92 24.40 26.91
CA VAL A 565 -7.23 23.98 26.38
C VAL A 565 -8.27 24.13 27.50
N GLY A 566 -9.14 25.12 27.35
CA GLY A 566 -10.22 25.41 28.31
C GLY A 566 -11.49 24.65 27.97
N PHE A 567 -11.81 23.61 28.73
CA PHE A 567 -12.94 22.71 28.48
C PHE A 567 -14.22 23.16 29.21
N ASP A 568 -15.30 23.40 28.46
CA ASP A 568 -16.58 23.91 29.00
C ASP A 568 -16.44 25.19 29.85
N VAL A 569 -15.47 26.04 29.52
CA VAL A 569 -15.25 27.35 30.17
C VAL A 569 -16.09 28.39 29.44
N ASN A 570 -17.36 28.55 29.81
CA ASN A 570 -18.28 29.45 29.09
C ASN A 570 -18.22 30.91 29.58
N ASN A 571 -17.62 31.18 30.74
CA ASN A 571 -17.48 32.53 31.27
C ASN A 571 -16.34 33.28 30.57
N LYS A 572 -16.65 34.41 29.93
CA LYS A 572 -15.65 35.25 29.24
C LYS A 572 -14.52 35.72 30.16
N GLY A 573 -14.79 35.97 31.44
CA GLY A 573 -13.78 36.36 32.41
C GLY A 573 -12.79 35.24 32.70
N GLU A 574 -13.29 34.00 32.85
CA GLU A 574 -12.46 32.81 33.05
C GLU A 574 -11.63 32.47 31.80
N GLN A 575 -12.24 32.54 30.60
CA GLN A 575 -11.49 32.41 29.34
C GLN A 575 -10.39 33.47 29.22
N THR A 576 -10.69 34.73 29.59
CA THR A 576 -9.70 35.82 29.58
C THR A 576 -8.55 35.52 30.55
N HIS A 577 -8.85 34.96 31.72
CA HIS A 577 -7.85 34.56 32.71
C HIS A 577 -6.95 33.44 32.19
N LEU A 578 -7.53 32.36 31.65
CA LEU A 578 -6.76 31.24 31.07
C LEU A 578 -5.93 31.68 29.86
N LYS A 579 -6.47 32.59 29.04
CA LYS A 579 -5.72 33.22 27.95
C LYS A 579 -4.54 34.04 28.48
N ALA A 580 -4.71 34.77 29.58
CA ALA A 580 -3.60 35.51 30.19
C ALA A 580 -2.47 34.56 30.65
N VAL A 581 -2.81 33.35 31.11
CA VAL A 581 -1.82 32.31 31.47
C VAL A 581 -1.03 31.85 30.24
N SER A 582 -1.71 31.49 29.14
CA SER A 582 -1.01 31.08 27.91
C SER A 582 -0.18 32.24 27.34
N ASP A 583 -0.73 33.46 27.29
CA ASP A 583 -0.07 34.66 26.76
C ASP A 583 1.21 34.98 27.55
N ALA A 584 1.20 34.80 28.88
CA ALA A 584 2.36 35.01 29.73
C ALA A 584 3.55 34.10 29.36
N ALA A 585 3.28 32.92 28.79
CA ALA A 585 4.28 32.00 28.25
C ALA A 585 4.50 32.14 26.73
N ARG A 586 3.91 33.15 26.07
CA ARG A 586 3.84 33.27 24.60
C ARG A 586 3.26 32.02 23.94
N GLY A 587 2.28 31.43 24.61
CA GLY A 587 1.57 30.23 24.25
C GLY A 587 0.25 30.49 23.55
N GLU A 588 -0.60 29.46 23.50
CA GLU A 588 -1.91 29.49 22.85
C GLU A 588 -3.02 29.10 23.83
N PHE A 589 -4.17 29.77 23.73
CA PHE A 589 -5.40 29.39 24.43
C PHE A 589 -6.43 28.89 23.41
N ILE A 590 -6.98 27.70 23.66
CA ILE A 590 -7.95 27.04 22.79
C ILE A 590 -9.24 26.79 23.59
N PRO A 591 -10.36 27.47 23.28
CA PRO A 591 -11.63 27.19 23.91
C PRO A 591 -12.23 25.89 23.35
N ALA A 592 -12.72 25.02 24.22
CA ALA A 592 -13.37 23.76 23.87
C ALA A 592 -14.73 23.66 24.58
N PRO A 593 -15.81 24.18 24.01
CA PRO A 593 -17.13 24.17 24.64
C PRO A 593 -17.78 22.78 24.75
N ASP A 594 -17.27 21.77 24.02
CA ASP A 594 -17.86 20.43 23.99
C ASP A 594 -16.80 19.33 23.74
N ALA A 595 -17.25 18.07 23.74
CA ALA A 595 -16.39 16.91 23.57
C ALA A 595 -15.67 16.84 22.21
N GLU A 596 -16.31 17.33 21.16
CA GLU A 596 -15.78 17.28 19.79
C GLU A 596 -14.67 18.32 19.62
N THR A 597 -14.96 19.56 20.01
CA THR A 597 -14.01 20.68 20.03
C THR A 597 -12.86 20.45 21.01
N LEU A 598 -13.07 19.72 22.10
CA LEU A 598 -11.98 19.30 23.00
C LEU A 598 -10.96 18.40 22.30
N LYS A 599 -11.42 17.35 21.61
CA LYS A 599 -10.53 16.44 20.87
C LYS A 599 -9.75 17.20 19.80
N GLN A 600 -10.44 18.04 19.03
CA GLN A 600 -9.83 18.89 18.01
C GLN A 600 -8.82 19.88 18.63
N GLY A 601 -9.17 20.50 19.75
CA GLY A 601 -8.35 21.47 20.45
C GLY A 601 -7.07 20.87 21.03
N LEU A 602 -7.13 19.68 21.63
CA LEU A 602 -5.94 18.95 22.07
C LEU A 602 -5.03 18.60 20.88
N ALA A 603 -5.61 18.12 19.79
CA ALA A 603 -4.84 17.70 18.63
C ALA A 603 -4.19 18.89 17.89
N ARG A 604 -4.91 20.01 17.75
CA ARG A 604 -4.36 21.31 17.31
C ARG A 604 -3.29 21.80 18.28
N GLY A 605 -3.57 21.67 19.57
CA GLY A 605 -2.67 22.06 20.64
C GLY A 605 -1.32 21.36 20.55
N VAL A 606 -1.26 20.11 20.07
CA VAL A 606 0.02 19.45 19.78
C VAL A 606 0.59 19.83 18.42
N ARG A 607 -0.23 19.88 17.35
CA ARG A 607 0.19 20.13 15.95
C ARG A 607 0.67 21.55 15.64
N GLY A 608 0.19 22.56 16.39
CA GLY A 608 0.39 23.98 16.07
C GLY A 608 -0.54 24.47 14.96
N SER A 609 -0.77 25.79 14.89
CA SER A 609 -1.62 26.45 13.88
C SER A 609 -0.81 26.94 12.67
N THR A 610 -0.05 26.04 12.05
CA THR A 610 0.75 26.40 10.87
C THR A 610 -0.14 26.37 9.63
N SER A 611 -0.37 27.54 9.04
CA SER A 611 -1.14 27.67 7.80
C SER A 611 -0.30 27.30 6.57
N TYR A 612 -0.92 26.65 5.60
CA TYR A 612 -0.34 26.40 4.27
C TYR A 612 -1.16 27.07 3.17
N VAL A 613 -0.49 27.40 2.07
CA VAL A 613 -1.10 27.77 0.79
C VAL A 613 -0.95 26.58 -0.16
N LEU A 614 -2.01 26.21 -0.86
CA LEU A 614 -2.02 25.13 -1.84
C LEU A 614 -1.98 25.71 -3.24
N TYR A 615 -1.06 25.22 -4.06
CA TYR A 615 -0.92 25.58 -5.46
C TYR A 615 -1.20 24.38 -6.37
N ASP A 616 -1.78 24.63 -7.53
CA ASP A 616 -1.90 23.64 -8.61
C ASP A 616 -0.58 23.45 -9.38
N ALA A 617 -0.60 22.57 -10.38
CA ALA A 617 0.55 22.28 -11.24
C ALA A 617 1.08 23.50 -12.02
N ALA A 618 0.27 24.54 -12.22
CA ALA A 618 0.67 25.79 -12.89
C ALA A 618 1.25 26.82 -11.89
N GLY A 619 1.28 26.50 -10.60
CA GLY A 619 1.69 27.41 -9.54
C GLY A 619 0.60 28.41 -9.13
N THR A 620 -0.65 28.19 -9.54
CA THR A 620 -1.78 29.04 -9.17
C THR A 620 -2.25 28.66 -7.76
N GLU A 621 -2.46 29.65 -6.89
CA GLU A 621 -3.07 29.40 -5.58
C GLU A 621 -4.51 28.89 -5.76
N ILE A 622 -4.79 27.71 -5.22
CA ILE A 622 -6.12 27.05 -5.25
C ILE A 622 -6.73 26.88 -3.85
N GLY A 623 -6.08 27.40 -2.83
CA GLY A 623 -6.67 27.61 -1.51
C GLY A 623 -5.64 27.61 -0.39
N LYS A 624 -6.13 27.69 0.84
CA LYS A 624 -5.33 27.69 2.07
C LYS A 624 -5.95 26.73 3.08
N GLY A 625 -5.17 26.28 4.04
CA GLY A 625 -5.64 25.46 5.16
C GLY A 625 -4.63 25.44 6.30
N GLU A 626 -4.90 24.66 7.33
CA GLU A 626 -4.00 24.44 8.46
C GLU A 626 -3.37 23.03 8.38
N LEU A 627 -2.11 22.89 8.79
CA LEU A 627 -1.45 21.58 8.84
C LEU A 627 -2.21 20.65 9.79
N GLY A 628 -2.69 19.52 9.27
CA GLY A 628 -3.58 18.59 9.97
C GLY A 628 -4.95 18.45 9.30
N ASP A 629 -5.30 19.38 8.41
CA ASP A 629 -6.56 19.37 7.69
C ASP A 629 -6.59 18.29 6.60
N LYS A 630 -7.81 17.79 6.34
CA LYS A 630 -8.11 16.93 5.20
C LYS A 630 -8.77 17.75 4.11
N ARG A 631 -8.29 17.60 2.87
CA ARG A 631 -8.87 18.28 1.71
C ARG A 631 -9.06 17.31 0.55
N THR A 632 -10.21 17.35 -0.10
CA THR A 632 -10.44 16.57 -1.33
C THR A 632 -9.95 17.36 -2.53
N LEU A 633 -9.08 16.75 -3.34
CA LEU A 633 -8.49 17.36 -4.54
C LEU A 633 -8.63 16.40 -5.72
N LYS A 634 -8.75 16.93 -6.94
CA LYS A 634 -8.70 16.08 -8.14
C LYS A 634 -7.33 15.43 -8.25
N GLU A 635 -7.25 14.24 -8.85
CA GLU A 635 -5.96 13.64 -9.17
C GLU A 635 -5.08 14.62 -9.97
N GLY A 636 -3.82 14.79 -9.56
CA GLY A 636 -2.92 15.75 -10.18
C GLY A 636 -1.74 16.16 -9.32
N LYS A 637 -0.84 16.97 -9.91
CA LYS A 637 0.29 17.58 -9.22
C LYS A 637 -0.15 18.85 -8.49
N TYR A 638 0.34 19.00 -7.27
CA TYR A 638 0.11 20.17 -6.42
C TYR A 638 1.42 20.54 -5.71
N SER A 639 1.43 21.70 -5.09
CA SER A 639 2.43 22.03 -4.07
C SER A 639 1.81 22.74 -2.90
N ILE A 640 2.36 22.56 -1.71
CA ILE A 640 2.02 23.37 -0.54
C ILE A 640 3.17 24.32 -0.25
N GLY A 641 2.84 25.57 0.04
CA GLY A 641 3.74 26.58 0.57
C GLY A 641 3.42 26.84 2.04
N VAL A 642 4.44 26.81 2.89
CA VAL A 642 4.32 27.15 4.31
C VAL A 642 5.28 28.30 4.61
N MET A 643 4.76 29.33 5.29
CA MET A 643 5.54 30.50 5.67
C MET A 643 6.30 30.26 6.99
N PHE A 644 7.60 30.54 6.98
CA PHE A 644 8.49 30.53 8.13
C PHE A 644 9.15 31.89 8.27
N GLY A 645 8.63 32.74 9.16
CA GLY A 645 9.01 34.14 9.19
C GLY A 645 8.68 34.82 7.87
N GLU A 646 9.70 35.31 7.16
CA GLU A 646 9.56 35.95 5.83
C GLU A 646 9.82 34.99 4.65
N LYS A 647 10.22 33.74 4.89
CA LYS A 647 10.54 32.76 3.83
C LYS A 647 9.38 31.79 3.61
N GLU A 648 9.06 31.48 2.35
CA GLU A 648 8.11 30.42 1.98
C GLU A 648 8.87 29.15 1.62
N VAL A 649 8.57 28.03 2.29
CA VAL A 649 9.06 26.70 1.90
C VAL A 649 7.97 26.01 1.10
N ARG A 650 8.30 25.55 -0.12
CA ARG A 650 7.37 24.84 -0.99
C ARG A 650 7.73 23.36 -1.12
N GLN A 651 6.71 22.52 -1.05
CA GLN A 651 6.83 21.07 -1.27
C GLN A 651 5.82 20.62 -2.31
N GLU A 652 6.32 20.00 -3.38
CA GLU A 652 5.48 19.41 -4.43
C GLU A 652 5.04 18.00 -4.05
N PHE A 653 3.83 17.61 -4.46
CA PHE A 653 3.28 16.28 -4.25
C PHE A 653 2.21 15.96 -5.29
N TRP A 654 1.86 14.67 -5.40
CA TRP A 654 0.80 14.20 -6.28
C TRP A 654 -0.39 13.68 -5.48
N VAL A 655 -1.59 14.09 -5.86
CA VAL A 655 -2.85 13.53 -5.32
C VAL A 655 -3.31 12.43 -6.24
N ASN A 656 -3.53 11.23 -5.70
CA ASN A 656 -4.09 10.09 -6.44
C ASN A 656 -5.58 9.91 -6.13
N THR A 657 -6.35 9.48 -7.14
CA THR A 657 -7.78 9.17 -6.97
C THR A 657 -8.01 8.13 -5.87
N ASP A 658 -9.01 8.37 -5.02
CA ASP A 658 -9.43 7.48 -3.93
C ASP A 658 -8.31 7.11 -2.92
N ALA A 659 -7.17 7.81 -2.98
CA ALA A 659 -6.05 7.64 -2.07
C ALA A 659 -5.94 8.83 -1.11
N THR A 660 -5.33 8.59 0.05
CA THR A 660 -4.92 9.68 0.94
C THR A 660 -3.46 10.04 0.66
N THR A 661 -3.21 11.19 0.04
CA THR A 661 -1.86 11.73 -0.08
C THR A 661 -1.52 12.44 1.23
N ARG A 662 -0.61 11.83 2.00
CA ARG A 662 -0.10 12.43 3.23
C ARG A 662 1.11 13.31 2.88
N VAL A 663 1.01 14.60 3.14
CA VAL A 663 2.14 15.53 2.97
C VAL A 663 2.65 15.92 4.35
N VAL A 664 3.87 15.49 4.65
CA VAL A 664 4.55 15.81 5.91
C VAL A 664 5.43 17.04 5.68
N VAL A 665 5.10 18.15 6.34
CA VAL A 665 5.91 19.37 6.29
C VAL A 665 6.87 19.37 7.46
N ASP A 666 8.16 19.21 7.17
CA ASP A 666 9.21 19.41 8.17
C ASP A 666 9.42 20.90 8.42
N LEU A 667 9.06 21.36 9.61
CA LEU A 667 9.15 22.76 10.02
C LEU A 667 10.57 23.17 10.43
N TYR A 668 11.53 22.23 10.47
CA TYR A 668 12.86 22.41 11.06
C TYR A 668 14.02 21.91 10.18
N ALA A 669 13.75 21.48 8.95
CA ALA A 669 14.80 21.16 7.99
C ALA A 669 15.53 22.46 7.59
N GLU A 670 16.58 22.82 8.33
CA GLU A 670 17.60 23.74 7.81
C GLU A 670 18.17 23.17 6.52
N GLU A 671 18.36 24.02 5.52
CA GLU A 671 19.06 23.70 4.28
C GLU A 671 20.40 23.03 4.62
N LYS A 672 20.54 21.76 4.23
CA LYS A 672 21.84 21.10 4.17
C LYS A 672 22.71 21.69 3.07
#